data_AF-A0A9D9YYJ7-F1
#
_entry.id   AF-A0A9D9YYJ7-F1
#
_cell.length_a   1.000
_cell.length_b   1.000
_cell.length_c   1.000
_cell.angle_alpha   90.00
_cell.angle_beta   90.00
_cell.angle_gamma   90.00
#
_symmetry.space_group_name_H-M   'P 1'
#
loop_
_entity.id
_entity.type
_entity.pdbx_description
1 polymer ?
#
loop_
_entity_poly.entity_id
_entity_poly.type
_entity_poly.pdbx_seq_one_letter_code
_entity_poly.pdbx_strand_id
1 'polypeptide(L)'
;MFKKRVNISILICLIFVLFFATNSFVSGQAASQQAAPPPATGLVKVYIGDVQIAFGETASTAAPVFAKAQVNQELKAPTRIKTGKDSTIEILLQDKSVLKIGPGSDLLIETWNFDSQSKQKQGIFKLFTGKIMAFVSKLTGNSSFQIITNNGVASVRGTSFGVNVKDGPSGSLMDVLVFKGQVAVGPLGAIPSNFLNAGQMVSVAANSVLSTISDITSEALDEFNQTGTEGGMQDIESEPPEEENGTPAEGQQNEQTNQEQQTQTTELTGQEKQEAEQKVKSEFEKWLDKYLNFIGDFGSTVIDDQVWSTFTVDAEFDFGKIGFALYMPIIYGNDLFNPESWYNYESYHLTWGSFGEVLDSTGKILSIFRYFRINYPDDPFFLKFGQFDDFILGNGMNLYLYSNMYDFPYVRRLGVNMNLLFKGFGLNLAIDQLTKPGVVGIRPYFQFIKNVPLYLGFEFTGDLTPLYDETSIEPVYGSLATGLTFPIIQTQNFLTIIGFGDLSVNYVMNSNDAENPFYITNGYGIFAGLRGNILFINYRAEYRMLAGEYIPQIFSIDYYKKRSDYVSYFTTNTNPLDFSALSSLISGAKSGLFLEAQFDLFDKKITGYASWAHYFYQQTTSTLANDFLTAGVTLSDELLPPFEGTLELVKPDFLVEGVNFFENLSMKIILGYTVSEGFKIYVSYSIFYIPDISGNYLQQTSYSVMTQVSFF
;
A
#
# COMPACT_ATOMS: atom_id res chain seq x y z
N MET A 1 -3.54 5.32 -42.61
CA MET A 1 -4.25 6.60 -42.36
C MET A 1 -5.07 6.62 -41.07
N PHE A 2 -5.49 5.47 -40.51
CA PHE A 2 -6.22 5.38 -39.23
C PHE A 2 -5.39 5.66 -37.95
N LYS A 3 -4.10 5.25 -37.89
CA LYS A 3 -3.21 5.53 -36.74
C LYS A 3 -2.94 7.02 -36.47
N LYS A 4 -3.00 7.89 -37.49
CA LYS A 4 -2.77 9.34 -37.34
C LYS A 4 -3.98 10.09 -36.80
N ARG A 5 -5.20 9.56 -36.95
CA ARG A 5 -6.43 10.23 -36.48
C ARG A 5 -6.70 10.00 -35.00
N VAL A 6 -6.30 8.85 -34.45
CA VAL A 6 -6.44 8.53 -33.02
C VAL A 6 -5.52 9.39 -32.14
N ASN A 7 -4.28 9.64 -32.58
CA ASN A 7 -3.35 10.53 -31.85
C ASN A 7 -3.81 11.99 -31.80
N ILE A 8 -4.57 12.46 -32.79
CA ILE A 8 -5.09 13.84 -32.82
C ILE A 8 -6.28 13.98 -31.87
N SER A 9 -7.15 12.97 -31.74
CA SER A 9 -8.26 12.99 -30.77
C SER A 9 -7.78 12.93 -29.31
N ILE A 10 -6.71 12.18 -29.02
CA ILE A 10 -6.11 12.10 -27.67
C ILE A 10 -5.39 13.42 -27.32
N LEU A 11 -4.70 14.03 -28.28
CA LEU A 11 -4.05 15.34 -28.11
C LEU A 11 -5.07 16.48 -27.92
N ILE A 12 -6.23 16.42 -28.59
CA ILE A 12 -7.32 17.40 -28.42
C ILE A 12 -7.97 17.27 -27.03
N CYS A 13 -8.12 16.05 -26.48
CA CYS A 13 -8.58 15.86 -25.11
C CYS A 13 -7.56 16.38 -24.07
N LEU A 14 -6.26 16.14 -24.27
CA LEU A 14 -5.19 16.65 -23.40
C LEU A 14 -5.11 18.19 -23.40
N ILE A 15 -5.30 18.82 -24.56
CA ILE A 15 -5.34 20.30 -24.69
C ILE A 15 -6.60 20.88 -24.05
N PHE A 16 -7.76 20.21 -24.13
CA PHE A 16 -8.99 20.64 -23.45
C PHE A 16 -8.88 20.56 -21.92
N VAL A 17 -8.19 19.55 -21.38
CA VAL A 17 -7.95 19.41 -19.93
C VAL A 17 -6.95 20.44 -19.41
N LEU A 18 -5.92 20.79 -20.20
CA LEU A 18 -4.92 21.80 -19.83
C LEU A 18 -5.44 23.26 -19.97
N PHE A 19 -6.39 23.54 -20.86
CA PHE A 19 -6.91 24.90 -21.09
C PHE A 19 -7.93 25.36 -20.03
N PHE A 20 -8.55 24.45 -19.29
CA PHE A 20 -9.50 24.79 -18.21
C PHE A 20 -8.86 24.88 -16.82
N ALA A 21 -7.61 24.43 -16.64
CA ALA A 21 -6.90 24.49 -15.37
C ALA A 21 -6.25 25.86 -15.05
N THR A 22 -6.23 26.82 -15.99
CA THR A 22 -5.44 28.06 -15.82
C THR A 22 -6.22 29.37 -15.76
N ASN A 23 -7.54 29.36 -15.54
CA ASN A 23 -8.28 30.61 -15.32
C ASN A 23 -9.13 30.54 -14.05
N SER A 24 -8.56 31.00 -12.92
CA SER A 24 -9.15 31.99 -12.00
C SER A 24 -8.26 32.14 -10.77
N PHE A 25 -7.47 33.21 -10.75
CA PHE A 25 -6.94 33.82 -9.53
C PHE A 25 -7.69 35.13 -9.27
N VAL A 26 -7.70 35.55 -8.00
CA VAL A 26 -8.15 36.85 -7.44
C VAL A 26 -9.67 36.88 -7.14
N SER A 27 -10.19 37.15 -5.94
CA SER A 27 -9.66 37.69 -4.68
C SER A 27 -10.63 37.31 -3.55
N GLY A 28 -10.13 36.89 -2.39
CA GLY A 28 -10.89 36.83 -1.14
C GLY A 28 -9.93 37.07 0.02
N GLN A 29 -10.09 38.20 0.71
CA GLN A 29 -9.30 38.55 1.89
C GLN A 29 -9.54 37.50 2.99
N ALA A 30 -8.48 36.80 3.38
CA ALA A 30 -8.45 35.93 4.54
C ALA A 30 -8.52 36.79 5.81
N ALA A 31 -9.54 36.56 6.63
CA ALA A 31 -9.51 36.95 8.03
C ALA A 31 -8.52 36.04 8.74
N SER A 32 -7.43 36.62 9.21
CA SER A 32 -6.38 35.95 9.97
C SER A 32 -6.89 35.50 11.34
N GLN A 33 -7.23 34.21 11.48
CA GLN A 33 -7.19 33.55 12.76
C GLN A 33 -5.80 32.94 12.96
N GLN A 34 -5.16 33.37 14.04
CA GLN A 34 -3.79 33.06 14.38
C GLN A 34 -3.60 31.56 14.56
N ALA A 35 -2.82 30.96 13.66
CA ALA A 35 -2.43 29.56 13.73
C ALA A 35 -1.73 29.28 15.07
N ALA A 36 -2.01 28.11 15.64
CA ALA A 36 -1.24 27.59 16.76
C ALA A 36 0.26 27.60 16.40
N PRO A 37 1.15 27.94 17.34
CA PRO A 37 2.58 28.06 17.04
C PRO A 37 3.09 26.72 16.48
N PRO A 38 3.92 26.75 15.42
CA PRO A 38 4.43 25.52 14.80
C PRO A 38 5.16 24.67 15.85
N PRO A 39 5.02 23.33 15.77
CA PRO A 39 5.73 22.42 16.66
C PRO A 39 7.24 22.64 16.57
N ALA A 40 7.96 22.35 17.66
CA ALA A 40 9.41 22.39 17.73
C ALA A 40 10.03 21.62 16.56
N THR A 41 11.11 22.11 15.95
CA THR A 41 11.90 21.37 14.95
C THR A 41 12.99 20.54 15.60
N GLY A 42 13.60 21.08 16.65
CA GLY A 42 14.73 20.48 17.35
C GLY A 42 15.28 21.44 18.39
N LEU A 43 16.42 21.08 18.98
CA LEU A 43 17.05 21.87 20.02
C LEU A 43 18.56 21.99 19.80
N VAL A 44 19.10 23.17 20.13
CA VAL A 44 20.54 23.41 20.14
C VAL A 44 21.17 22.60 21.27
N LYS A 45 21.96 21.59 20.93
CA LYS A 45 22.65 20.76 21.92
C LYS A 45 23.89 21.44 22.47
N VAL A 46 24.70 21.96 21.58
CA VAL A 46 25.93 22.67 21.92
C VAL A 46 26.29 23.60 20.77
N TYR A 47 26.94 24.72 21.08
CA TYR A 47 27.60 25.54 20.07
C TYR A 47 28.92 26.07 20.62
N ILE A 48 29.86 26.33 19.72
CA ILE A 48 31.19 26.89 19.97
C ILE A 48 31.31 28.14 19.09
N GLY A 49 31.91 29.20 19.62
CA GLY A 49 32.17 30.44 18.87
C GLY A 49 30.94 31.34 18.68
N ASP A 50 31.02 32.22 17.67
CA ASP A 50 29.91 33.09 17.25
C ASP A 50 28.92 32.33 16.38
N VAL A 51 27.74 32.03 16.93
CA VAL A 51 26.63 31.40 16.22
C VAL A 51 25.38 32.26 16.37
N GLN A 52 24.73 32.56 15.25
CA GLN A 52 23.57 33.44 15.17
C GLN A 52 22.39 32.72 14.53
N ILE A 53 21.19 32.92 15.10
CA ILE A 53 19.94 32.26 14.71
C ILE A 53 18.86 33.33 14.45
N ALA A 54 18.10 33.15 13.37
CA ALA A 54 16.95 33.99 13.02
C ALA A 54 15.72 33.11 12.70
N PHE A 55 14.56 33.41 13.29
CA PHE A 55 13.30 32.67 13.08
C PHE A 55 12.45 33.31 11.98
N GLY A 56 11.68 32.50 11.24
CA GLY A 56 10.59 32.97 10.38
C GLY A 56 10.98 33.40 8.97
N GLU A 57 12.12 32.95 8.44
CA GLU A 57 12.55 33.32 7.10
C GLU A 57 11.79 32.51 6.01
N THR A 58 10.62 33.00 5.60
CA THR A 58 10.01 32.68 4.31
C THR A 58 9.88 33.97 3.52
N ALA A 59 10.74 34.16 2.51
CA ALA A 59 10.65 35.13 1.41
C ALA A 59 9.85 36.44 1.70
N SER A 60 10.14 37.10 2.82
CA SER A 60 9.52 38.36 3.24
C SER A 60 10.51 39.51 3.06
N THR A 61 10.02 40.70 2.69
CA THR A 61 10.83 41.88 2.35
C THR A 61 11.53 42.56 3.54
N ALA A 62 11.50 41.97 4.74
CA ALA A 62 12.18 42.49 5.93
C ALA A 62 13.47 41.70 6.22
N ALA A 63 14.57 42.40 6.53
CA ALA A 63 15.84 41.76 6.87
C ALA A 63 15.70 40.89 8.14
N PRO A 64 16.22 39.65 8.16
CA PRO A 64 16.12 38.77 9.31
C PRO A 64 16.86 39.34 10.52
N VAL A 65 16.23 39.26 11.69
CA VAL A 65 16.83 39.68 12.97
C VAL A 65 17.59 38.50 13.56
N PHE A 66 18.91 38.57 13.54
CA PHE A 66 19.78 37.55 14.11
C PHE A 66 20.00 37.78 15.61
N ALA A 67 19.86 36.71 16.39
CA ALA A 67 20.22 36.67 17.80
C ALA A 67 21.29 35.59 18.04
N LYS A 68 22.09 35.72 19.10
CA LYS A 68 23.07 34.69 19.47
C LYS A 68 22.36 33.39 19.86
N ALA A 69 22.91 32.26 19.45
CA ALA A 69 22.43 30.94 19.85
C ALA A 69 22.53 30.73 21.37
N GLN A 70 21.63 29.93 21.93
CA GLN A 70 21.67 29.49 23.32
C GLN A 70 21.58 27.96 23.39
N VAL A 71 22.27 27.33 24.34
CA VAL A 71 22.13 25.88 24.58
C VAL A 71 20.70 25.58 25.08
N ASN A 72 20.13 24.47 24.62
CA ASN A 72 18.73 24.07 24.79
C ASN A 72 17.71 25.02 24.15
N GLN A 73 18.14 25.99 23.33
CA GLN A 73 17.23 26.80 22.54
C GLN A 73 16.44 25.91 21.59
N GLU A 74 15.12 25.99 21.67
CA GLU A 74 14.21 25.32 20.73
C GLU A 74 14.24 26.04 19.37
N LEU A 75 14.34 25.26 18.31
CA LEU A 75 14.31 25.75 16.92
C LEU A 75 12.94 25.47 16.31
N LYS A 76 12.48 26.33 15.40
CA LYS A 76 11.19 26.18 14.70
C LYS A 76 11.34 26.53 13.23
N ALA A 77 11.13 25.59 12.33
CA ALA A 77 11.20 25.84 10.90
C ALA A 77 10.11 26.87 10.48
N PRO A 78 10.43 27.85 9.61
CA PRO A 78 11.76 28.10 9.05
C PRO A 78 12.71 28.80 10.06
N THR A 79 13.96 28.34 10.15
CA THR A 79 15.02 28.94 10.99
C THR A 79 16.33 29.00 10.24
N ARG A 80 16.95 30.18 10.18
CA ARG A 80 18.27 30.40 9.57
C ARG A 80 19.36 30.43 10.64
N ILE A 81 20.49 29.78 10.38
CA ILE A 81 21.63 29.62 11.28
C ILE A 81 22.90 30.05 10.55
N LYS A 82 23.68 30.92 11.20
CA LYS A 82 24.99 31.37 10.72
C LYS A 82 26.08 31.07 11.74
N THR A 83 27.20 30.50 11.26
CA THR A 83 28.38 30.22 12.08
C THR A 83 29.57 31.06 11.62
N GLY A 84 30.30 31.63 12.57
CA GLY A 84 31.58 32.32 12.33
C GLY A 84 32.73 31.39 11.93
N LYS A 85 33.91 31.97 11.71
CA LYS A 85 35.11 31.28 11.16
C LYS A 85 35.67 30.15 12.03
N ASP A 86 35.45 30.23 13.34
CA ASP A 86 35.88 29.23 14.33
C ASP A 86 34.68 28.75 15.16
N SER A 87 33.50 28.69 14.53
CA SER A 87 32.24 28.41 15.20
C SER A 87 31.59 27.12 14.71
N THR A 88 30.96 26.36 15.60
CA THR A 88 30.24 25.13 15.25
C THR A 88 28.98 25.04 16.09
N ILE A 89 27.92 24.44 15.55
CA ILE A 89 26.69 24.18 16.31
C ILE A 89 26.19 22.78 16.02
N GLU A 90 25.74 22.09 17.06
CA GLU A 90 25.08 20.79 16.99
C GLU A 90 23.61 20.94 17.35
N ILE A 91 22.74 20.39 16.50
CA ILE A 91 21.29 20.42 16.64
C ILE A 91 20.79 18.99 16.71
N LEU A 92 20.02 18.67 17.75
CA LEU A 92 19.25 17.44 17.83
C LEU A 92 17.83 17.70 17.33
N LEU A 93 17.44 17.03 16.26
CA LEU A 93 16.10 17.07 15.71
C LEU A 93 15.16 16.11 16.46
N GLN A 94 13.85 16.30 16.33
CA GLN A 94 12.85 15.52 17.07
C GLN A 94 12.89 14.01 16.79
N ASP A 95 13.31 13.63 15.58
CA ASP A 95 13.47 12.25 15.11
C ASP A 95 14.80 11.61 15.57
N LYS A 96 15.53 12.28 16.46
CA LYS A 96 16.88 11.94 16.94
C LYS A 96 17.99 12.07 15.89
N SER A 97 17.73 12.68 14.73
CA SER A 97 18.80 13.05 13.80
C SER A 97 19.66 14.15 14.39
N VAL A 98 20.96 14.13 14.09
CA VAL A 98 21.91 15.14 14.57
C VAL A 98 22.50 15.89 13.37
N LEU A 99 22.42 17.22 13.42
CA LEU A 99 23.07 18.10 12.46
C LEU A 99 24.23 18.83 13.14
N LYS A 100 25.44 18.68 12.61
CA LYS A 100 26.59 19.48 13.02
C LYS A 100 26.91 20.46 11.89
N ILE A 101 26.77 21.75 12.17
CA ILE A 101 27.02 22.81 11.21
C ILE A 101 28.38 23.40 11.54
N GLY A 102 29.32 23.26 10.59
CA GLY A 102 30.70 23.67 10.75
C GLY A 102 30.91 25.18 10.58
N PRO A 103 32.15 25.66 10.70
CA PRO A 103 32.49 27.07 10.56
C PRO A 103 32.17 27.70 9.20
N GLY A 104 31.91 29.00 9.23
CA GLY A 104 31.63 29.82 8.05
C GLY A 104 30.36 29.43 7.30
N SER A 105 29.41 28.77 7.97
CA SER A 105 28.22 28.21 7.34
C SER A 105 27.01 29.13 7.42
N ASP A 106 26.18 29.06 6.38
CA ASP A 106 24.86 29.70 6.34
C ASP A 106 23.83 28.64 5.91
N LEU A 107 23.04 28.17 6.88
CA LEU A 107 22.05 27.11 6.72
C LEU A 107 20.64 27.63 7.05
N LEU A 108 19.68 27.37 6.18
CA LEU A 108 18.25 27.51 6.45
C LEU A 108 17.62 26.13 6.65
N ILE A 109 17.08 25.88 7.83
CA ILE A 109 16.10 24.81 8.04
C ILE A 109 14.78 25.33 7.47
N GLU A 110 14.42 24.91 6.26
CA GLU A 110 13.25 25.43 5.54
C GLU A 110 11.97 24.69 5.94
N THR A 111 12.04 23.36 5.97
CA THR A 111 10.90 22.51 6.33
C THR A 111 11.36 21.45 7.32
N TRP A 112 10.60 21.28 8.38
CA TRP A 112 10.73 20.14 9.28
C TRP A 112 9.34 19.75 9.78
N ASN A 113 8.76 18.76 9.14
CA ASN A 113 7.51 18.13 9.57
C ASN A 113 7.88 16.77 10.12
N PHE A 114 7.67 16.51 11.41
CA PHE A 114 7.90 15.20 12.01
C PHE A 114 6.67 14.77 12.80
N ASP A 115 6.13 13.62 12.44
CA ASP A 115 5.06 12.98 13.17
C ASP A 115 5.65 11.93 14.13
N SER A 116 5.51 12.19 15.43
CA SER A 116 6.02 11.31 16.49
C SER A 116 5.35 9.93 16.54
N GLN A 117 4.14 9.77 16.00
CA GLN A 117 3.38 8.51 15.99
C GLN A 117 3.75 7.66 14.78
N SER A 118 3.62 8.21 13.56
CA SER A 118 3.97 7.48 12.33
C SER A 118 5.48 7.44 12.03
N LYS A 119 6.28 8.20 12.80
CA LYS A 119 7.71 8.49 12.57
C LYS A 119 8.02 9.08 11.20
N GLN A 120 7.00 9.49 10.44
CA GLN A 120 7.17 10.11 9.14
C GLN A 120 7.79 11.50 9.32
N LYS A 121 8.74 11.85 8.44
CA LYS A 121 9.35 13.18 8.45
C LYS A 121 9.63 13.74 7.07
N GLN A 122 9.48 15.04 6.93
CA GLN A 122 9.95 15.81 5.79
C GLN A 122 10.92 16.88 6.29
N GLY A 123 12.19 16.72 5.97
CA GLY A 123 13.26 17.67 6.28
C GLY A 123 13.85 18.28 5.00
N ILE A 124 13.76 19.59 4.86
CA ILE A 124 14.42 20.36 3.78
C ILE A 124 15.37 21.37 4.42
N PHE A 125 16.65 21.20 4.13
CA PHE A 125 17.74 22.03 4.64
C PHE A 125 18.44 22.69 3.47
N LYS A 126 18.52 24.02 3.46
CA LYS A 126 19.22 24.78 2.42
C LYS A 126 20.57 25.26 2.95
N LEU A 127 21.66 24.78 2.37
CA LEU A 127 23.02 25.19 2.70
C LEU A 127 23.53 26.14 1.62
N PHE A 128 23.73 27.40 1.97
CA PHE A 128 24.19 28.43 1.04
C PHE A 128 25.72 28.47 0.90
N THR A 129 26.43 28.26 2.01
CA THR A 129 27.89 28.17 2.09
C THR A 129 28.30 27.43 3.37
N GLY A 130 29.52 26.89 3.42
CA GLY A 130 30.07 26.17 4.56
C GLY A 130 29.72 24.69 4.60
N LYS A 131 29.68 24.09 5.78
CA LYS A 131 29.66 22.64 5.98
C LYS A 131 28.54 22.17 6.89
N ILE A 132 27.97 21.03 6.56
CA ILE A 132 27.04 20.30 7.42
C ILE A 132 27.39 18.81 7.43
N MET A 133 27.53 18.24 8.63
CA MET A 133 27.52 16.81 8.87
C MET A 133 26.15 16.42 9.38
N ALA A 134 25.49 15.48 8.73
CA ALA A 134 24.17 15.01 9.11
C ALA A 134 24.21 13.52 9.44
N PHE A 135 23.81 13.19 10.67
CA PHE A 135 23.56 11.84 11.14
C PHE A 135 22.06 11.62 11.13
N VAL A 136 21.54 11.17 9.98
CA VAL A 136 20.11 11.11 9.74
C VAL A 136 19.57 9.76 10.22
N SER A 137 18.62 9.78 11.16
CA SER A 137 17.93 8.57 11.58
C SER A 137 17.15 7.97 10.40
N LYS A 138 17.04 6.64 10.33
CA LYS A 138 16.47 5.94 9.16
C LYS A 138 15.10 6.51 8.78
N LEU A 139 14.94 6.85 7.50
CA LEU A 139 13.68 7.38 6.97
C LEU A 139 12.69 6.23 6.74
N THR A 140 11.49 6.31 7.32
CA THR A 140 10.43 5.31 7.14
C THR A 140 9.34 5.85 6.20
N GLY A 141 8.59 4.97 5.51
CA GLY A 141 7.50 5.39 4.62
C GLY A 141 7.90 6.43 3.57
N ASN A 142 7.11 7.50 3.45
CA ASN A 142 7.30 8.63 2.53
C ASN A 142 8.21 9.73 3.11
N SER A 143 8.98 9.42 4.15
CA SER A 143 9.88 10.39 4.76
C SER A 143 10.94 10.86 3.77
N SER A 144 11.28 12.15 3.80
CA SER A 144 12.33 12.75 2.99
C SER A 144 13.27 13.59 3.85
N PHE A 145 14.56 13.55 3.54
CA PHE A 145 15.57 14.40 4.15
C PHE A 145 16.51 14.87 3.05
N GLN A 146 16.50 16.17 2.76
CA GLN A 146 17.24 16.75 1.65
C GLN A 146 18.10 17.92 2.12
N ILE A 147 19.36 17.92 1.71
CA ILE A 147 20.25 19.08 1.78
C ILE A 147 20.34 19.67 0.36
N ILE A 148 19.80 20.86 0.19
CA ILE A 148 19.74 21.62 -1.05
C ILE A 148 20.81 22.71 -0.99
N THR A 149 21.59 22.85 -2.06
CA THR A 149 22.57 23.93 -2.23
C THR A 149 22.28 24.70 -3.52
N ASN A 150 23.06 25.73 -3.85
CA ASN A 150 22.99 26.34 -5.18
C ASN A 150 23.55 25.45 -6.30
N ASN A 151 24.22 24.35 -5.95
CA ASN A 151 24.88 23.44 -6.88
C ASN A 151 24.01 22.22 -7.22
N GLY A 152 23.31 21.68 -6.22
CA GLY A 152 22.59 20.41 -6.34
C GLY A 152 21.85 20.02 -5.07
N VAL A 153 21.28 18.82 -5.09
CA VAL A 153 20.49 18.25 -3.99
C VAL A 153 21.15 16.95 -3.55
N ALA A 154 21.39 16.81 -2.25
CA ALA A 154 21.75 15.56 -1.59
C ALA A 154 20.54 15.05 -0.80
N SER A 155 19.94 13.96 -1.27
CA SER A 155 18.80 13.29 -0.63
C SER A 155 19.27 11.98 -0.01
N VAL A 156 18.81 11.68 1.21
CA VAL A 156 19.31 10.52 1.96
C VAL A 156 18.20 9.68 2.53
N ARG A 157 18.48 8.40 2.81
CA ARG A 157 17.58 7.49 3.49
C ARG A 157 18.28 6.79 4.66
N GLY A 158 18.48 7.51 5.77
CA GLY A 158 19.15 6.96 6.95
C GLY A 158 20.67 6.88 6.82
N THR A 159 21.32 8.02 6.69
CA THR A 159 22.71 8.12 6.24
C THR A 159 23.50 9.05 7.17
N SER A 160 24.77 8.72 7.40
CA SER A 160 25.75 9.64 7.96
C SER A 160 26.60 10.19 6.82
N PHE A 161 26.46 11.48 6.55
CA PHE A 161 27.09 12.11 5.38
C PHE A 161 27.40 13.58 5.64
N GLY A 162 28.38 14.07 4.89
CA GLY A 162 28.82 15.46 4.89
C GLY A 162 28.49 16.16 3.58
N VAL A 163 28.09 17.42 3.67
CA VAL A 163 28.02 18.34 2.52
C VAL A 163 28.86 19.57 2.80
N ASN A 164 29.75 19.93 1.89
CA ASN A 164 30.62 21.11 1.97
C ASN A 164 30.42 21.99 0.73
N VAL A 165 30.00 23.25 0.92
CA VAL A 165 29.82 24.24 -0.14
C VAL A 165 30.92 25.29 -0.01
N LYS A 166 31.77 25.38 -1.03
CA LYS A 166 32.96 26.26 -1.05
C LYS A 166 33.12 26.95 -2.40
N ASP A 167 33.96 27.98 -2.44
CA ASP A 167 34.33 28.63 -3.70
C ASP A 167 35.27 27.72 -4.50
N GLY A 168 34.92 27.45 -5.76
CA GLY A 168 35.74 26.70 -6.71
C GLY A 168 36.19 27.56 -7.90
N PRO A 169 37.05 27.03 -8.79
CA PRO A 169 37.62 27.77 -9.92
C PRO A 169 36.60 28.30 -10.94
N SER A 170 35.37 27.78 -10.93
CA SER A 170 34.29 28.12 -11.88
C SER A 170 32.98 28.49 -11.17
N GLY A 171 33.08 29.01 -9.95
CA GLY A 171 31.94 29.32 -9.08
C GLY A 171 31.86 28.37 -7.88
N SER A 172 30.74 28.38 -7.16
CA SER A 172 30.49 27.51 -6.02
C SER A 172 30.71 26.04 -6.39
N LEU A 173 31.22 25.24 -5.46
CA LEU A 173 31.42 23.79 -5.56
C LEU A 173 30.81 23.12 -4.33
N MET A 174 30.01 22.07 -4.55
CA MET A 174 29.42 21.25 -3.49
C MET A 174 30.10 19.88 -3.47
N ASP A 175 30.79 19.54 -2.39
CA ASP A 175 31.29 18.20 -2.14
C ASP A 175 30.30 17.43 -1.25
N VAL A 176 30.05 16.17 -1.60
CA VAL A 176 29.25 15.23 -0.80
C VAL A 176 30.10 14.03 -0.43
N LEU A 177 30.22 13.74 0.87
CA LEU A 177 30.99 12.62 1.41
C LEU A 177 30.08 11.69 2.19
N VAL A 178 30.11 10.39 1.92
CA VAL A 178 29.21 9.41 2.58
C VAL A 178 30.01 8.51 3.51
N PHE A 179 29.72 8.58 4.82
CA PHE A 179 30.42 7.80 5.84
C PHE A 179 29.70 6.49 6.16
N LYS A 180 28.36 6.51 6.14
CA LYS A 180 27.52 5.33 6.38
C LYS A 180 26.19 5.48 5.65
N GLY A 181 25.72 4.43 4.99
CA GLY A 181 24.47 4.44 4.22
C GLY A 181 24.69 4.88 2.77
N GLN A 182 23.69 5.51 2.18
CA GLN A 182 23.73 5.96 0.78
C GLN A 182 23.17 7.38 0.65
N VAL A 183 23.79 8.21 -0.20
CA VAL A 183 23.29 9.54 -0.56
C VAL A 183 22.98 9.56 -2.05
N ALA A 184 21.77 9.96 -2.42
CA ALA A 184 21.43 10.28 -3.80
C ALA A 184 21.76 11.75 -4.07
N VAL A 185 22.61 12.03 -5.05
CA VAL A 185 23.04 13.37 -5.45
C VAL A 185 22.54 13.69 -6.86
N GLY A 186 22.04 14.90 -7.06
CA GLY A 186 21.55 15.32 -8.38
C GLY A 186 21.47 16.82 -8.57
N PRO A 187 21.17 17.25 -9.81
CA PRO A 187 21.04 18.67 -10.14
C PRO A 187 19.78 19.27 -9.52
N LEU A 188 19.77 20.59 -9.36
CA LEU A 188 18.62 21.31 -8.80
C LEU A 188 17.36 21.11 -9.66
N GLY A 189 16.23 20.82 -9.00
CA GLY A 189 14.93 20.65 -9.66
C GLY A 189 14.72 19.29 -10.33
N ALA A 190 15.69 18.36 -10.25
CA ALA A 190 15.54 16.98 -10.68
C ALA A 190 15.60 16.02 -9.47
N ILE A 191 15.03 14.82 -9.62
CA ILE A 191 15.17 13.76 -8.62
C ILE A 191 16.64 13.29 -8.62
N PRO A 192 17.36 13.32 -7.47
CA PRO A 192 18.73 12.83 -7.39
C PRO A 192 18.84 11.36 -7.82
N SER A 193 19.73 11.07 -8.78
CA SER A 193 19.89 9.74 -9.38
C SER A 193 21.32 9.20 -9.35
N ASN A 194 22.28 9.99 -8.85
CA ASN A 194 23.66 9.53 -8.68
C ASN A 194 23.86 9.08 -7.23
N PHE A 195 23.94 7.77 -7.02
CA PHE A 195 24.02 7.19 -5.68
C PHE A 195 25.46 7.03 -5.23
N LEU A 196 25.80 7.65 -4.09
CA LEU A 196 27.08 7.49 -3.40
C LEU A 196 26.87 6.54 -2.22
N ASN A 197 27.63 5.45 -2.19
CA ASN A 197 27.69 4.52 -1.07
C ASN A 197 28.72 4.97 -0.03
N ALA A 198 28.70 4.33 1.15
CA ALA A 198 29.69 4.56 2.18
C ALA A 198 31.13 4.44 1.63
N GLY A 199 31.99 5.38 2.01
CA GLY A 199 33.36 5.50 1.51
C GLY A 199 33.49 6.30 0.21
N GLN A 200 32.38 6.73 -0.41
CA GLN A 200 32.40 7.45 -1.68
C GLN A 200 32.12 8.95 -1.53
N MET A 201 32.63 9.71 -2.51
CA MET A 201 32.40 11.14 -2.65
C MET A 201 32.09 11.55 -4.10
N VAL A 202 31.46 12.71 -4.24
CA VAL A 202 31.23 13.40 -5.52
C VAL A 202 31.26 14.90 -5.32
N SER A 203 31.71 15.62 -6.34
CA SER A 203 31.65 17.08 -6.39
C SER A 203 30.62 17.53 -7.43
N VAL A 204 29.86 18.58 -7.12
CA VAL A 204 28.85 19.18 -7.99
C VAL A 204 29.20 20.64 -8.25
N ALA A 205 29.49 20.98 -9.49
CA ALA A 205 29.83 22.35 -9.90
C ALA A 205 28.61 23.28 -9.90
N ALA A 206 28.84 24.59 -9.99
CA ALA A 206 27.77 25.61 -9.94
C ALA A 206 26.73 25.48 -11.07
N ASN A 207 27.08 24.83 -12.18
CA ASN A 207 26.18 24.50 -13.29
C ASN A 207 25.47 23.14 -13.10
N SER A 208 25.50 22.58 -11.89
CA SER A 208 24.90 21.29 -11.52
C SER A 208 25.49 20.07 -12.25
N VAL A 209 26.70 20.19 -12.82
CA VAL A 209 27.43 19.05 -13.39
C VAL A 209 28.17 18.30 -12.28
N LEU A 210 27.99 16.98 -12.23
CA LEU A 210 28.65 16.10 -11.27
C LEU A 210 30.01 15.62 -11.80
N SER A 211 30.98 15.48 -10.91
CA SER A 211 32.21 14.74 -11.18
C SER A 211 31.94 13.23 -11.24
N THR A 212 32.93 12.46 -11.69
CA THR A 212 32.91 11.01 -11.47
C THR A 212 32.91 10.72 -9.96
N ILE A 213 32.11 9.74 -9.55
CA ILE A 213 32.10 9.25 -8.16
C ILE A 213 33.44 8.56 -7.89
N SER A 214 34.08 8.90 -6.78
CA SER A 214 35.36 8.32 -6.35
C SER A 214 35.32 7.95 -4.87
N ASP A 215 36.33 7.23 -4.39
CA ASP A 215 36.52 7.03 -2.96
C ASP A 215 36.88 8.37 -2.28
N ILE A 216 36.53 8.50 -1.01
CA ILE A 216 36.86 9.67 -0.18
C ILE A 216 38.39 9.76 -0.08
N THR A 217 38.96 10.87 -0.54
CA THR A 217 40.40 11.11 -0.42
C THR A 217 40.76 11.63 0.97
N SER A 218 42.00 11.38 1.41
CA SER A 218 42.50 11.92 2.68
C SER A 218 42.43 13.44 2.72
N GLU A 219 42.70 14.12 1.59
CA GLU A 219 42.58 15.57 1.49
C GLU A 219 41.14 16.06 1.67
N ALA A 220 40.16 15.39 1.07
CA ALA A 220 38.76 15.73 1.20
C ALA A 220 38.24 15.48 2.62
N LEU A 221 38.70 14.40 3.26
CA LEU A 221 38.36 14.06 4.65
C LEU A 221 38.98 15.07 5.63
N ASP A 222 40.25 15.40 5.44
CA ASP A 222 40.97 16.39 6.24
C ASP A 222 40.35 17.77 6.06
N GLU A 223 40.03 18.19 4.83
CA GLU A 223 39.33 19.44 4.58
C GLU A 223 37.95 19.45 5.25
N PHE A 224 37.22 18.34 5.24
CA PHE A 224 35.92 18.24 5.91
C PHE A 224 36.05 18.32 7.44
N ASN A 225 37.08 17.69 8.01
CA ASN A 225 37.32 17.60 9.46
C ASN A 225 38.08 18.80 10.06
N GLN A 226 38.81 19.59 9.26
CA GLN A 226 39.70 20.67 9.71
C GLN A 226 39.00 21.94 10.25
N THR A 227 37.74 21.86 10.63
CA THR A 227 37.01 23.01 11.13
C THR A 227 36.09 22.62 12.28
N GLY A 228 36.68 22.46 13.48
CA GLY A 228 35.96 22.38 14.77
C GLY A 228 36.36 21.22 15.68
N THR A 229 37.45 21.40 16.44
CA THR A 229 37.91 20.69 17.67
C THR A 229 37.69 19.18 17.83
N GLU A 230 38.81 18.47 17.99
CA GLU A 230 38.93 17.18 18.69
C GLU A 230 38.08 17.17 19.97
N GLY A 231 37.04 16.35 19.99
CA GLY A 231 36.13 16.21 21.12
C GLY A 231 34.84 15.52 20.71
N GLY A 232 34.84 14.19 20.75
CA GLY A 232 33.64 13.39 20.50
C GLY A 232 33.81 12.16 19.60
N MET A 233 35.02 11.59 19.52
CA MET A 233 35.20 10.16 19.28
C MET A 233 35.94 9.60 20.49
N GLN A 234 35.19 9.35 21.57
CA GLN A 234 35.61 8.50 22.68
C GLN A 234 34.36 7.79 23.23
N ASP A 235 34.41 6.46 23.09
CA ASP A 235 33.84 5.41 23.95
C ASP A 235 32.32 5.30 24.12
N ILE A 236 31.72 4.38 23.35
CA ILE A 236 30.91 3.31 23.95
C ILE A 236 31.61 2.00 23.61
N GLU A 237 32.31 1.52 24.62
CA GLU A 237 33.06 0.27 24.71
C GLU A 237 32.12 -0.94 24.72
N SER A 238 32.45 -1.98 23.96
CA SER A 238 32.21 -3.36 24.37
C SER A 238 33.25 -4.23 23.67
N GLU A 239 34.32 -4.55 24.39
CA GLU A 239 35.27 -5.58 24.00
C GLU A 239 34.56 -6.95 23.91
N PRO A 240 34.97 -7.83 22.98
CA PRO A 240 34.60 -9.24 23.01
C PRO A 240 35.48 -10.00 24.01
N PRO A 241 34.98 -11.05 24.70
CA PRO A 241 35.84 -11.91 25.50
C PRO A 241 36.75 -12.75 24.59
N GLU A 242 38.04 -12.73 24.89
CA GLU A 242 39.02 -13.67 24.37
C GLU A 242 38.69 -15.09 24.84
N GLU A 243 38.57 -16.05 23.91
CA GLU A 243 38.73 -17.47 24.20
C GLU A 243 40.09 -17.94 23.66
N GLU A 244 40.86 -18.56 24.56
CA GLU A 244 42.18 -19.11 24.34
C GLU A 244 42.21 -20.19 23.23
N ASN A 245 43.19 -20.06 22.34
CA ASN A 245 43.66 -21.13 21.47
C ASN A 245 44.36 -22.23 22.29
N GLY A 246 43.78 -23.43 22.32
CA GLY A 246 44.48 -24.69 22.60
C GLY A 246 44.51 -25.57 21.36
N THR A 247 45.69 -25.83 20.80
CA THR A 247 45.93 -26.70 19.61
C THR A 247 46.03 -28.19 20.03
N PRO A 248 46.09 -29.17 19.08
CA PRO A 248 45.26 -30.37 19.10
C PRO A 248 46.01 -31.65 19.51
N ALA A 249 45.25 -32.72 19.81
CA ALA A 249 45.77 -34.07 19.91
C ALA A 249 44.81 -35.09 19.26
N GLU A 250 45.43 -36.08 18.62
CA GLU A 250 44.92 -37.10 17.69
C GLU A 250 43.88 -38.08 18.27
N GLY A 251 43.05 -38.68 17.40
CA GLY A 251 42.19 -39.80 17.76
C GLY A 251 41.20 -40.30 16.70
N GLN A 252 41.74 -40.98 15.68
CA GLN A 252 41.19 -42.07 14.83
C GLN A 252 39.68 -42.41 14.73
N GLN A 253 39.28 -42.61 13.45
CA GLN A 253 38.39 -43.66 12.90
C GLN A 253 36.88 -43.64 13.20
N ASN A 254 36.06 -43.47 12.16
CA ASN A 254 35.67 -44.60 11.30
C ASN A 254 34.91 -44.17 10.04
N GLU A 255 35.36 -44.72 8.92
CA GLU A 255 34.67 -44.76 7.65
C GLU A 255 33.42 -45.64 7.75
N GLN A 256 32.31 -45.20 7.14
CA GLN A 256 31.35 -46.12 6.56
C GLN A 256 30.96 -45.67 5.16
N THR A 257 31.14 -46.63 4.26
CA THR A 257 31.12 -46.57 2.80
C THR A 257 29.73 -46.89 2.23
N ASN A 258 29.55 -46.52 0.96
CA ASN A 258 28.63 -47.03 -0.07
C ASN A 258 27.21 -46.42 -0.11
N GLN A 259 26.68 -46.00 -1.26
CA GLN A 259 26.81 -46.62 -2.59
C GLN A 259 26.98 -45.60 -3.74
N GLU A 260 27.93 -45.89 -4.63
CA GLU A 260 28.08 -45.29 -5.95
C GLU A 260 27.01 -45.83 -6.92
N GLN A 261 26.24 -44.93 -7.54
CA GLN A 261 25.63 -45.20 -8.85
C GLN A 261 26.54 -44.60 -9.91
N GLN A 262 27.21 -45.45 -10.67
CA GLN A 262 27.96 -45.08 -11.87
C GLN A 262 26.98 -44.56 -12.94
N THR A 263 26.85 -43.24 -13.03
CA THR A 263 26.40 -42.58 -14.25
C THR A 263 27.63 -42.41 -15.14
N GLN A 264 27.60 -42.96 -16.35
CA GLN A 264 28.62 -42.71 -17.36
C GLN A 264 28.66 -41.21 -17.68
N THR A 265 29.64 -40.50 -17.13
CA THR A 265 29.92 -39.12 -17.49
C THR A 265 30.71 -39.15 -18.80
N THR A 266 30.01 -38.96 -19.92
CA THR A 266 30.67 -38.47 -21.14
C THR A 266 31.25 -37.10 -20.78
N GLU A 267 32.58 -36.96 -20.77
CA GLU A 267 33.23 -35.65 -20.60
C GLU A 267 32.86 -34.76 -21.78
N LEU A 268 31.86 -33.91 -21.57
CA LEU A 268 31.54 -32.81 -22.47
C LEU A 268 32.71 -31.84 -22.44
N THR A 269 33.17 -31.44 -23.63
CA THR A 269 34.23 -30.45 -23.78
C THR A 269 33.82 -29.12 -23.15
N GLY A 270 34.80 -28.28 -22.76
CA GLY A 270 34.53 -27.04 -21.99
C GLY A 270 33.51 -26.09 -22.63
N GLN A 271 33.34 -26.13 -23.96
CA GLN A 271 32.30 -25.37 -24.68
C GLN A 271 30.92 -26.02 -24.59
N GLU A 272 30.81 -27.34 -24.73
CA GLU A 272 29.54 -28.06 -24.61
C GLU A 272 28.97 -28.00 -23.18
N LYS A 273 29.84 -27.95 -22.17
CA LYS A 273 29.46 -27.72 -20.77
C LYS A 273 28.88 -26.31 -20.57
N GLN A 274 29.52 -25.28 -21.13
CA GLN A 274 29.04 -23.90 -21.04
C GLN A 274 27.72 -23.70 -21.82
N GLU A 275 27.58 -24.30 -22.99
CA GLU A 275 26.32 -24.25 -23.76
C GLU A 275 25.20 -25.02 -23.08
N ALA A 276 25.49 -26.18 -22.48
CA ALA A 276 24.51 -26.93 -21.70
C ALA A 276 24.11 -26.19 -20.42
N GLU A 277 25.07 -25.59 -19.70
CA GLU A 277 24.80 -24.75 -18.53
C GLU A 277 23.97 -23.52 -18.88
N GLN A 278 24.30 -22.81 -19.97
CA GLN A 278 23.51 -21.69 -20.46
C GLN A 278 22.10 -22.10 -20.91
N LYS A 279 21.96 -23.26 -21.56
CA LYS A 279 20.66 -23.77 -21.99
C LYS A 279 19.80 -24.20 -20.81
N VAL A 280 20.36 -24.87 -19.82
CA VAL A 280 19.66 -25.22 -18.58
C VAL A 280 19.26 -23.95 -17.82
N LYS A 281 20.15 -22.95 -17.74
CA LYS A 281 19.85 -21.67 -17.12
C LYS A 281 18.73 -20.93 -17.86
N SER A 282 18.75 -20.91 -19.20
CA SER A 282 17.70 -20.30 -20.04
C SER A 282 16.36 -21.04 -19.95
N GLU A 283 16.35 -22.37 -19.90
CA GLU A 283 15.11 -23.14 -19.73
C GLU A 283 14.55 -23.02 -18.30
N PHE A 284 15.42 -22.89 -17.30
CA PHE A 284 15.02 -22.59 -15.92
C PHE A 284 14.48 -21.16 -15.77
N GLU A 285 15.11 -20.16 -16.40
CA GLU A 285 14.61 -18.77 -16.45
C GLU A 285 13.23 -18.71 -17.14
N LYS A 286 13.07 -19.34 -18.31
CA LYS A 286 11.75 -19.46 -18.97
C LYS A 286 10.72 -20.19 -18.10
N TRP A 287 11.16 -21.18 -17.31
CA TRP A 287 10.29 -21.89 -16.39
C TRP A 287 9.87 -20.98 -15.23
N LEU A 288 10.79 -20.19 -14.66
CA LEU A 288 10.49 -19.19 -13.64
C LEU A 288 9.51 -18.14 -14.17
N ASP A 289 9.80 -17.49 -15.29
CA ASP A 289 8.94 -16.43 -15.87
C ASP A 289 7.51 -16.92 -16.16
N LYS A 290 7.38 -18.20 -16.51
CA LYS A 290 6.08 -18.77 -16.86
C LYS A 290 5.22 -19.08 -15.63
N TYR A 291 5.84 -19.48 -14.53
CA TYR A 291 5.13 -20.08 -13.40
C TYR A 291 5.24 -19.27 -12.12
N LEU A 292 6.26 -18.43 -11.96
CA LEU A 292 6.53 -17.66 -10.76
C LEU A 292 6.34 -16.16 -11.05
N ASN A 293 5.44 -15.54 -10.29
CA ASN A 293 5.42 -14.10 -10.10
C ASN A 293 6.07 -13.79 -8.74
N PHE A 294 7.13 -13.00 -8.73
CA PHE A 294 7.91 -12.69 -7.53
C PHE A 294 8.00 -11.19 -7.34
N ILE A 295 7.64 -10.72 -6.15
CA ILE A 295 7.78 -9.32 -5.74
C ILE A 295 8.62 -9.30 -4.46
N GLY A 296 9.68 -8.51 -4.48
CA GLY A 296 10.61 -8.35 -3.36
C GLY A 296 10.62 -6.90 -2.87
N ASP A 297 10.18 -6.66 -1.64
CA ASP A 297 10.15 -5.31 -1.07
C ASP A 297 11.16 -5.15 0.08
N PHE A 298 11.94 -4.06 0.05
CA PHE A 298 12.83 -3.69 1.15
C PHE A 298 12.22 -2.59 2.03
N GLY A 299 12.35 -2.74 3.34
CA GLY A 299 11.82 -1.81 4.33
C GLY A 299 12.59 -1.81 5.65
N SER A 300 11.96 -1.24 6.67
CA SER A 300 12.45 -1.27 8.04
C SER A 300 11.30 -1.19 9.01
N THR A 301 11.43 -1.90 10.12
CA THR A 301 10.46 -1.90 11.21
C THR A 301 11.16 -1.60 12.53
N VAL A 302 10.43 -1.12 13.52
CA VAL A 302 10.95 -0.84 14.86
C VAL A 302 10.29 -1.80 15.82
N ILE A 303 11.10 -2.55 16.58
CA ILE A 303 10.61 -3.52 17.56
C ILE A 303 11.44 -3.35 18.83
N ASP A 304 10.77 -3.19 19.96
CA ASP A 304 11.39 -2.96 21.27
C ASP A 304 12.45 -1.83 21.26
N ASP A 305 12.09 -0.70 20.65
CA ASP A 305 12.96 0.48 20.45
C ASP A 305 14.22 0.24 19.60
N GLN A 306 14.39 -0.96 19.03
CA GLN A 306 15.46 -1.32 18.09
C GLN A 306 14.96 -1.29 16.65
N VAL A 307 15.74 -0.69 15.74
CA VAL A 307 15.42 -0.66 14.31
C VAL A 307 15.93 -1.93 13.65
N TRP A 308 15.02 -2.65 12.99
CA TRP A 308 15.32 -3.82 12.19
C TRP A 308 15.14 -3.50 10.70
N SER A 309 15.92 -4.16 9.84
CA SER A 309 15.70 -4.12 8.39
C SER A 309 14.65 -5.17 8.01
N THR A 310 13.85 -4.90 6.98
CA THR A 310 12.86 -5.86 6.50
C THR A 310 13.06 -6.16 5.03
N PHE A 311 12.99 -7.43 4.65
CA PHE A 311 12.89 -7.86 3.26
C PHE A 311 11.67 -8.76 3.11
N THR A 312 10.74 -8.40 2.25
CA THR A 312 9.52 -9.17 2.03
C THR A 312 9.62 -9.97 0.76
N VAL A 313 9.40 -11.27 0.87
CA VAL A 313 9.22 -12.18 -0.26
C VAL A 313 7.74 -12.39 -0.48
N ASP A 314 7.20 -11.88 -1.59
CA ASP A 314 5.88 -12.22 -2.09
C ASP A 314 6.06 -13.06 -3.37
N ALA A 315 5.71 -14.35 -3.30
CA ALA A 315 5.91 -15.28 -4.39
C ALA A 315 4.61 -16.00 -4.72
N GLU A 316 4.20 -15.99 -5.99
CA GLU A 316 3.02 -16.68 -6.49
C GLU A 316 3.40 -17.65 -7.61
N PHE A 317 3.06 -18.91 -7.42
CA PHE A 317 3.28 -20.01 -8.33
C PHE A 317 1.95 -20.46 -8.94
N ASP A 318 1.76 -20.29 -10.25
CA ASP A 318 0.54 -20.71 -10.95
C ASP A 318 0.81 -21.86 -11.93
N PHE A 319 0.58 -23.10 -11.51
CA PHE A 319 0.68 -24.31 -12.34
C PHE A 319 -0.63 -24.64 -13.06
N GLY A 320 -1.45 -23.63 -13.37
CA GLY A 320 -2.78 -23.76 -13.96
C GLY A 320 -3.81 -24.20 -12.93
N LYS A 321 -4.14 -25.50 -12.89
CA LYS A 321 -5.13 -26.01 -11.93
C LYS A 321 -4.66 -26.02 -10.48
N ILE A 322 -3.40 -25.74 -10.22
CA ILE A 322 -2.87 -25.64 -8.87
C ILE A 322 -2.16 -24.31 -8.77
N GLY A 323 -2.59 -23.48 -7.84
CA GLY A 323 -1.97 -22.20 -7.53
C GLY A 323 -1.46 -22.20 -6.09
N PHE A 324 -0.36 -21.51 -5.85
CA PHE A 324 0.27 -21.45 -4.55
C PHE A 324 0.91 -20.09 -4.35
N ALA A 325 0.72 -19.47 -3.19
CA ALA A 325 1.35 -18.19 -2.91
C ALA A 325 1.94 -18.13 -1.50
N LEU A 326 3.06 -17.43 -1.39
CA LEU A 326 3.83 -17.21 -0.18
C LEU A 326 3.97 -15.72 0.09
N TYR A 327 3.99 -15.37 1.36
CA TYR A 327 4.31 -14.02 1.83
C TYR A 327 5.17 -14.09 3.10
N MET A 328 6.44 -13.71 2.99
CA MET A 328 7.44 -13.83 4.05
C MET A 328 8.18 -12.51 4.24
N PRO A 329 7.78 -11.67 5.21
CA PRO A 329 8.62 -10.58 5.68
C PRO A 329 9.73 -11.14 6.57
N ILE A 330 10.96 -10.93 6.19
CA ILE A 330 12.17 -11.27 6.94
C ILE A 330 12.64 -10.00 7.65
N ILE A 331 12.66 -10.02 8.99
CA ILE A 331 13.06 -8.88 9.80
C ILE A 331 14.44 -9.21 10.36
N TYR A 332 15.49 -8.54 9.88
CA TYR A 332 16.88 -8.90 10.17
C TYR A 332 17.67 -7.72 10.75
N GLY A 333 18.64 -8.05 11.61
CA GLY A 333 19.50 -7.07 12.27
C GLY A 333 20.62 -6.61 11.34
N ASN A 334 21.64 -7.46 11.22
CA ASN A 334 22.88 -7.13 10.50
C ASN A 334 23.02 -7.87 9.17
N ASP A 335 22.41 -9.05 9.02
CA ASP A 335 22.61 -9.90 7.85
C ASP A 335 21.33 -10.62 7.41
N LEU A 336 20.81 -10.26 6.23
CA LEU A 336 19.62 -10.89 5.66
C LEU A 336 19.83 -12.39 5.43
N PHE A 337 21.06 -12.84 5.19
CA PHE A 337 21.35 -14.23 4.83
C PHE A 337 21.75 -15.09 6.02
N ASN A 338 21.84 -14.51 7.23
CA ASN A 338 22.00 -15.26 8.47
C ASN A 338 20.67 -15.34 9.24
N PRO A 339 19.97 -16.49 9.21
CA PRO A 339 18.67 -16.65 9.86
C PRO A 339 18.70 -16.40 11.38
N GLU A 340 19.81 -16.67 12.06
CA GLU A 340 19.97 -16.39 13.50
C GLU A 340 19.94 -14.89 13.82
N SER A 341 20.18 -14.05 12.82
CA SER A 341 20.09 -12.59 12.96
C SER A 341 18.69 -12.04 12.66
N TRP A 342 17.70 -12.90 12.39
CA TRP A 342 16.33 -12.49 12.11
C TRP A 342 15.54 -12.39 13.41
N TYR A 343 14.94 -11.22 13.67
CA TYR A 343 14.03 -11.02 14.80
C TYR A 343 12.88 -12.03 14.80
N ASN A 344 12.32 -12.29 13.61
CA ASN A 344 11.22 -13.22 13.43
C ASN A 344 11.68 -14.60 12.92
N TYR A 345 12.94 -14.99 13.19
CA TYR A 345 13.46 -16.31 12.86
C TYR A 345 12.54 -17.42 13.37
N GLU A 346 12.12 -17.32 14.63
CA GLU A 346 11.28 -18.34 15.29
C GLU A 346 9.91 -18.52 14.63
N SER A 347 9.42 -17.50 13.91
CA SER A 347 8.17 -17.58 13.15
C SER A 347 8.29 -18.47 11.91
N TYR A 348 9.51 -18.73 11.42
CA TYR A 348 9.78 -19.49 10.20
C TYR A 348 10.67 -20.72 10.41
N HIS A 349 11.30 -20.85 11.59
CA HIS A 349 12.14 -21.97 11.92
C HIS A 349 11.31 -23.27 12.02
N LEU A 350 11.49 -24.15 11.03
CA LEU A 350 10.85 -25.46 10.97
C LEU A 350 11.71 -26.49 11.70
N THR A 351 11.15 -27.09 12.74
CA THR A 351 11.83 -28.16 13.48
C THR A 351 11.45 -29.50 12.87
N TRP A 352 12.44 -30.25 12.40
CA TRP A 352 12.25 -31.61 11.91
C TRP A 352 12.35 -32.59 13.08
N GLY A 353 11.30 -33.36 13.31
CA GLY A 353 11.24 -34.23 14.49
C GLY A 353 10.04 -35.18 14.49
N SER A 354 9.60 -35.56 15.67
CA SER A 354 8.40 -36.38 15.89
C SER A 354 7.15 -35.75 15.26
N PHE A 355 6.11 -36.55 15.01
CA PHE A 355 4.85 -36.06 14.44
C PHE A 355 4.23 -34.90 15.24
N GLY A 356 4.48 -34.83 16.56
CA GLY A 356 4.06 -33.72 17.41
C GLY A 356 4.83 -32.42 17.17
N GLU A 357 6.15 -32.50 16.92
CA GLU A 357 6.99 -31.33 16.60
C GLU A 357 6.74 -30.82 15.17
N VAL A 358 6.40 -31.74 14.26
CA VAL A 358 5.91 -31.39 12.92
C VAL A 358 4.56 -30.68 12.98
N LEU A 359 3.66 -31.11 13.88
CA LEU A 359 2.38 -30.44 14.13
C LEU A 359 2.57 -29.04 14.73
N ASP A 360 3.51 -28.84 15.65
CA ASP A 360 3.82 -27.51 16.21
C ASP A 360 4.40 -26.55 15.14
N SER A 361 5.15 -27.11 14.19
CA SER A 361 5.64 -26.38 13.00
C SER A 361 4.52 -26.02 12.01
N THR A 362 3.32 -26.62 12.08
CA THR A 362 2.23 -26.30 11.13
C THR A 362 1.75 -24.86 11.26
N GLY A 363 1.72 -24.28 12.47
CA GLY A 363 1.38 -22.86 12.66
C GLY A 363 2.41 -21.93 12.01
N LYS A 364 3.70 -22.30 12.06
CA LYS A 364 4.81 -21.57 11.43
C LYS A 364 4.76 -21.66 9.90
N ILE A 365 4.49 -22.85 9.37
CA ILE A 365 4.24 -23.09 7.93
C ILE A 365 3.07 -22.23 7.47
N LEU A 366 1.93 -22.28 8.16
CA LEU A 366 0.75 -21.48 7.82
C LEU A 366 1.01 -19.97 7.81
N SER A 367 1.97 -19.49 8.62
CA SER A 367 2.34 -18.07 8.61
C SER A 367 2.95 -17.63 7.29
N ILE A 368 3.71 -18.48 6.60
CA ILE A 368 4.41 -18.14 5.34
C ILE A 368 3.47 -18.20 4.14
N PHE A 369 2.38 -18.97 4.24
CA PHE A 369 1.50 -19.27 3.12
C PHE A 369 0.46 -18.16 2.97
N ARG A 370 0.43 -17.52 1.80
CA ARG A 370 -0.64 -16.58 1.45
C ARG A 370 -1.89 -17.36 1.06
N TYR A 371 -1.78 -18.26 0.08
CA TYR A 371 -2.88 -19.12 -0.30
C TYR A 371 -2.43 -20.41 -0.99
N PHE A 372 -3.33 -21.40 -1.01
CA PHE A 372 -3.26 -22.56 -1.88
C PHE A 372 -4.58 -22.68 -2.64
N ARG A 373 -4.52 -22.94 -3.95
CA ARG A 373 -5.66 -22.97 -4.86
C ARG A 373 -5.69 -24.28 -5.64
N ILE A 374 -6.86 -24.89 -5.73
CA ILE A 374 -7.20 -25.96 -6.67
C ILE A 374 -8.26 -25.40 -7.63
N ASN A 375 -7.97 -25.51 -8.93
CA ASN A 375 -8.77 -25.05 -10.06
C ASN A 375 -9.05 -23.53 -10.06
N TYR A 376 -9.88 -23.05 -10.98
CA TYR A 376 -10.33 -21.64 -11.03
C TYR A 376 -11.80 -21.51 -10.62
N PRO A 377 -12.28 -20.32 -10.21
CA PRO A 377 -13.65 -20.13 -9.68
C PRO A 377 -14.79 -20.68 -10.56
N ASP A 378 -14.60 -20.67 -11.88
CA ASP A 378 -15.58 -21.15 -12.87
C ASP A 378 -15.56 -22.67 -13.08
N ASP A 379 -14.55 -23.38 -12.55
CA ASP A 379 -14.49 -24.83 -12.63
C ASP A 379 -15.56 -25.48 -11.72
N PRO A 380 -16.08 -26.69 -12.08
CA PRO A 380 -17.07 -27.38 -11.26
C PRO A 380 -16.63 -27.71 -9.84
N PHE A 381 -15.33 -27.72 -9.57
CA PHE A 381 -14.80 -27.78 -8.23
C PHE A 381 -13.66 -26.77 -8.14
N PHE A 382 -13.76 -25.85 -7.21
CA PHE A 382 -12.76 -24.84 -6.90
C PHE A 382 -12.58 -24.78 -5.39
N LEU A 383 -11.34 -24.67 -4.95
CA LEU A 383 -11.00 -24.49 -3.55
C LEU A 383 -9.81 -23.55 -3.44
N LYS A 384 -9.93 -22.49 -2.67
CA LYS A 384 -8.83 -21.62 -2.26
C LYS A 384 -8.78 -21.56 -0.74
N PHE A 385 -7.68 -22.00 -0.17
CA PHE A 385 -7.36 -21.91 1.25
C PHE A 385 -6.38 -20.75 1.46
N GLY A 386 -6.58 -19.95 2.50
CA GLY A 386 -5.74 -18.79 2.81
C GLY A 386 -6.44 -17.47 2.47
N GLN A 387 -5.70 -16.55 1.85
CA GLN A 387 -6.19 -15.23 1.50
C GLN A 387 -6.94 -15.23 0.16
N PHE A 388 -8.04 -14.51 0.12
CA PHE A 388 -8.82 -14.30 -1.09
C PHE A 388 -9.50 -12.94 -1.09
N ASP A 389 -9.65 -12.45 -2.31
CA ASP A 389 -10.15 -11.15 -2.71
C ASP A 389 -11.34 -11.31 -3.67
N ASP A 390 -12.17 -10.27 -3.74
CA ASP A 390 -13.29 -10.13 -4.68
C ASP A 390 -14.31 -11.28 -4.68
N PHE A 391 -14.50 -11.94 -3.54
CA PHE A 391 -15.47 -13.02 -3.44
C PHE A 391 -16.91 -12.50 -3.57
N ILE A 392 -17.70 -13.17 -4.40
CA ILE A 392 -19.14 -12.91 -4.58
C ILE A 392 -19.89 -14.19 -4.24
N LEU A 393 -20.77 -14.12 -3.25
CA LEU A 393 -21.66 -15.24 -2.94
C LEU A 393 -22.92 -15.16 -3.79
N GLY A 394 -23.23 -16.25 -4.50
CA GLY A 394 -24.41 -16.33 -5.36
C GLY A 394 -24.46 -15.23 -6.43
N ASN A 395 -25.45 -14.37 -6.30
CA ASN A 395 -25.63 -13.23 -7.20
C ASN A 395 -25.03 -11.92 -6.64
N GLY A 396 -24.53 -11.92 -5.41
CA GLY A 396 -23.89 -10.75 -4.79
C GLY A 396 -24.86 -9.82 -4.06
N MET A 397 -25.95 -10.37 -3.51
CA MET A 397 -26.94 -9.58 -2.78
C MET A 397 -26.50 -9.21 -1.36
N ASN A 398 -25.86 -10.14 -0.63
CA ASN A 398 -25.43 -9.92 0.75
C ASN A 398 -23.91 -9.91 0.92
N LEU A 399 -23.19 -10.62 0.05
CA LEU A 399 -21.75 -10.68 0.03
C LEU A 399 -21.25 -10.41 -1.39
N TYR A 400 -20.62 -9.25 -1.60
CA TYR A 400 -20.23 -8.74 -2.91
C TYR A 400 -18.83 -8.13 -2.88
N LEU A 401 -17.91 -8.69 -3.68
CA LEU A 401 -16.50 -8.28 -3.72
C LEU A 401 -15.85 -8.29 -2.33
N TYR A 402 -16.19 -9.27 -1.50
CA TYR A 402 -15.63 -9.39 -0.16
C TYR A 402 -14.16 -9.83 -0.23
N SER A 403 -13.33 -9.25 0.63
CA SER A 403 -11.93 -9.63 0.79
C SER A 403 -11.61 -9.87 2.25
N ASN A 404 -10.91 -10.98 2.55
CA ASN A 404 -10.33 -11.22 3.87
C ASN A 404 -8.92 -10.59 4.03
N MET A 405 -8.51 -9.76 3.06
CA MET A 405 -7.20 -9.15 2.99
C MET A 405 -7.18 -7.67 3.40
N TYR A 406 -8.27 -7.13 3.97
CA TYR A 406 -8.37 -5.69 4.30
C TYR A 406 -7.21 -5.17 5.16
N ASP A 407 -6.84 -5.91 6.20
CA ASP A 407 -5.78 -5.56 7.15
C ASP A 407 -4.39 -6.12 6.75
N PHE A 408 -4.28 -6.72 5.56
CA PHE A 408 -3.02 -7.28 5.08
C PHE A 408 -2.00 -6.16 4.78
N PRO A 409 -0.69 -6.34 5.10
CA PRO A 409 -0.04 -7.54 5.62
C PRO A 409 -0.02 -7.70 7.15
N TYR A 410 -0.59 -6.75 7.89
CA TYR A 410 -0.50 -6.68 9.34
C TYR A 410 -1.32 -7.77 10.04
N VAL A 411 -2.53 -8.06 9.53
CA VAL A 411 -3.36 -9.18 10.01
C VAL A 411 -3.53 -10.19 8.88
N ARG A 412 -3.13 -11.44 9.14
CA ARG A 412 -3.27 -12.55 8.19
C ARG A 412 -4.48 -13.39 8.55
N ARG A 413 -5.50 -13.33 7.71
CA ARG A 413 -6.68 -14.20 7.81
C ARG A 413 -6.51 -15.38 6.85
N LEU A 414 -6.57 -16.59 7.40
CA LEU A 414 -6.49 -17.83 6.63
C LEU A 414 -7.89 -18.43 6.52
N GLY A 415 -8.55 -18.10 5.41
CA GLY A 415 -9.92 -18.48 5.14
C GLY A 415 -10.05 -19.66 4.17
N VAL A 416 -11.29 -19.95 3.81
CA VAL A 416 -11.65 -20.92 2.78
C VAL A 416 -12.66 -20.28 1.84
N ASN A 417 -12.39 -20.36 0.54
CA ASN A 417 -13.33 -20.06 -0.53
C ASN A 417 -13.49 -21.32 -1.38
N MET A 418 -14.72 -21.80 -1.55
CA MET A 418 -15.00 -23.04 -2.25
C MET A 418 -16.23 -22.90 -3.13
N ASN A 419 -16.15 -23.46 -4.34
CA ASN A 419 -17.27 -23.70 -5.23
C ASN A 419 -17.30 -25.19 -5.59
N LEU A 420 -18.47 -25.81 -5.50
CA LEU A 420 -18.70 -27.19 -5.90
C LEU A 420 -19.97 -27.22 -6.75
N LEU A 421 -19.92 -27.96 -7.86
CA LEU A 421 -21.03 -28.30 -8.73
C LEU A 421 -20.92 -29.78 -9.09
N PHE A 422 -21.83 -30.57 -8.54
CA PHE A 422 -21.93 -32.01 -8.77
C PHE A 422 -23.36 -32.41 -9.12
N LYS A 423 -23.55 -32.88 -10.35
CA LYS A 423 -24.82 -33.46 -10.86
C LYS A 423 -26.06 -32.59 -10.56
N GLY A 424 -25.95 -31.28 -10.78
CA GLY A 424 -27.03 -30.33 -10.58
C GLY A 424 -27.20 -29.84 -9.15
N PHE A 425 -26.50 -30.41 -8.16
CA PHE A 425 -26.32 -29.78 -6.85
C PHE A 425 -25.05 -28.95 -6.86
N GLY A 426 -25.05 -27.80 -6.22
CA GLY A 426 -23.86 -27.04 -5.98
C GLY A 426 -23.85 -26.36 -4.63
N LEU A 427 -22.65 -25.93 -4.23
CA LEU A 427 -22.37 -25.28 -2.96
C LEU A 427 -21.32 -24.19 -3.18
N ASN A 428 -21.64 -22.96 -2.83
CA ASN A 428 -20.66 -21.91 -2.61
C ASN A 428 -20.42 -21.78 -1.10
N LEU A 429 -19.17 -21.67 -0.69
CA LEU A 429 -18.77 -21.48 0.70
C LEU A 429 -17.66 -20.43 0.76
N ALA A 430 -17.79 -19.48 1.69
CA ALA A 430 -16.72 -18.62 2.13
C ALA A 430 -16.67 -18.55 3.64
N ILE A 431 -15.47 -18.65 4.17
CA ILE A 431 -15.15 -18.43 5.58
C ILE A 431 -13.90 -17.55 5.59
N ASP A 432 -13.95 -16.39 6.23
CA ASP A 432 -12.86 -15.43 6.26
C ASP A 432 -11.61 -15.96 6.97
N GLN A 433 -11.79 -16.72 8.04
CA GLN A 433 -10.75 -17.28 8.88
C GLN A 433 -11.18 -18.61 9.52
N LEU A 434 -10.35 -19.64 9.44
CA LEU A 434 -10.69 -20.98 9.95
C LEU A 434 -10.64 -21.13 11.47
N THR A 435 -9.66 -20.49 12.12
CA THR A 435 -9.45 -20.64 13.58
C THR A 435 -10.47 -19.87 14.40
N LYS A 436 -10.92 -18.72 13.87
CA LYS A 436 -11.92 -17.84 14.46
C LYS A 436 -12.80 -17.29 13.34
N PRO A 437 -13.80 -18.05 12.86
CA PRO A 437 -14.70 -17.58 11.81
C PRO A 437 -15.40 -16.29 12.24
N GLY A 438 -15.15 -15.22 11.49
CA GLY A 438 -15.91 -13.97 11.56
C GLY A 438 -16.98 -14.04 10.49
N VAL A 439 -16.64 -13.58 9.29
CA VAL A 439 -17.55 -13.61 8.13
C VAL A 439 -17.66 -15.01 7.54
N VAL A 440 -18.88 -15.54 7.53
CA VAL A 440 -19.24 -16.81 6.91
C VAL A 440 -20.31 -16.58 5.86
N GLY A 441 -20.20 -17.25 4.72
CA GLY A 441 -21.17 -17.27 3.64
C GLY A 441 -21.35 -18.69 3.10
N ILE A 442 -22.58 -19.20 3.11
CA ILE A 442 -22.91 -20.54 2.65
C ILE A 442 -24.09 -20.44 1.69
N ARG A 443 -23.96 -21.05 0.51
CA ARG A 443 -25.03 -21.10 -0.47
C ARG A 443 -25.13 -22.46 -1.14
N PRO A 444 -25.94 -23.40 -0.61
CA PRO A 444 -26.40 -24.53 -1.40
C PRO A 444 -27.30 -24.06 -2.54
N TYR A 445 -27.15 -24.64 -3.71
CA TYR A 445 -28.01 -24.40 -4.87
C TYR A 445 -28.25 -25.69 -5.65
N PHE A 446 -29.36 -25.76 -6.35
CA PHE A 446 -29.73 -26.94 -7.12
C PHE A 446 -30.42 -26.56 -8.41
N GLN A 447 -30.17 -27.36 -9.44
CA GLN A 447 -30.84 -27.28 -10.71
C GLN A 447 -32.31 -27.66 -10.49
N PHE A 448 -33.19 -26.66 -10.49
CA PHE A 448 -34.59 -26.77 -10.11
C PHE A 448 -35.36 -27.73 -11.03
N ILE A 449 -35.02 -27.73 -12.33
CA ILE A 449 -35.63 -28.59 -13.34
C ILE A 449 -34.53 -29.32 -14.11
N LYS A 450 -34.59 -30.65 -14.16
CA LYS A 450 -33.64 -31.48 -14.91
C LYS A 450 -33.57 -31.04 -16.38
N ASN A 451 -32.35 -30.90 -16.90
CA ASN A 451 -32.04 -30.44 -18.27
C ASN A 451 -32.40 -28.98 -18.59
N VAL A 452 -32.95 -28.22 -17.64
CA VAL A 452 -33.11 -26.76 -17.76
C VAL A 452 -32.04 -26.14 -16.87
N PRO A 453 -31.16 -25.26 -17.36
CA PRO A 453 -30.07 -24.71 -16.56
C PRO A 453 -30.56 -23.63 -15.56
N LEU A 454 -31.71 -23.83 -14.94
CA LEU A 454 -32.28 -22.97 -13.91
C LEU A 454 -31.85 -23.48 -12.53
N TYR A 455 -31.14 -22.66 -11.79
CA TYR A 455 -30.65 -22.96 -10.45
C TYR A 455 -31.41 -22.15 -9.42
N LEU A 456 -31.88 -22.79 -8.36
CA LEU A 456 -32.42 -22.16 -7.16
C LEU A 456 -31.41 -22.35 -6.04
N GLY A 457 -31.05 -21.27 -5.33
CA GLY A 457 -30.12 -21.31 -4.21
C GLY A 457 -30.68 -20.65 -2.98
N PHE A 458 -30.28 -21.16 -1.82
CA PHE A 458 -30.52 -20.56 -0.51
C PHE A 458 -29.19 -20.10 0.03
N GLU A 459 -29.17 -18.94 0.66
CA GLU A 459 -27.96 -18.28 1.11
C GLU A 459 -28.10 -17.91 2.59
N PHE A 460 -27.05 -18.18 3.33
CA PHE A 460 -26.84 -17.75 4.71
C PHE A 460 -25.51 -17.01 4.75
N THR A 461 -25.53 -15.76 5.21
CA THR A 461 -24.32 -15.00 5.50
C THR A 461 -24.38 -14.46 6.91
N GLY A 462 -23.25 -14.29 7.56
CA GLY A 462 -23.19 -13.63 8.87
C GLY A 462 -21.78 -13.38 9.36
N ASP A 463 -21.64 -12.41 10.26
CA ASP A 463 -20.44 -12.27 11.09
C ASP A 463 -20.70 -12.92 12.44
N LEU A 464 -20.02 -14.03 12.70
CA LEU A 464 -20.16 -14.81 13.92
C LEU A 464 -19.36 -14.22 15.09
N THR A 465 -18.43 -13.30 14.85
CA THR A 465 -17.56 -12.67 15.86
C THR A 465 -17.30 -11.17 15.60
N PRO A 466 -18.33 -10.32 15.44
CA PRO A 466 -18.21 -8.97 14.88
C PRO A 466 -17.30 -8.00 15.65
N LEU A 467 -17.26 -8.07 16.97
CA LEU A 467 -16.25 -7.40 17.81
C LEU A 467 -15.94 -8.35 18.97
N TYR A 468 -14.75 -8.94 18.98
CA TYR A 468 -14.36 -9.90 20.01
C TYR A 468 -13.70 -9.14 21.17
N ASP A 469 -14.48 -8.80 22.20
CA ASP A 469 -13.98 -8.50 23.54
C ASP A 469 -14.43 -9.64 24.45
N GLU A 470 -13.52 -10.22 25.24
CA GLU A 470 -13.81 -11.36 26.13
C GLU A 470 -14.85 -11.05 27.22
N THR A 471 -15.30 -9.80 27.29
CA THR A 471 -16.23 -9.28 28.30
C THR A 471 -17.66 -9.02 27.78
N SER A 472 -17.92 -9.06 26.46
CA SER A 472 -19.26 -8.88 25.89
C SER A 472 -19.52 -9.81 24.69
N ILE A 473 -20.59 -10.61 24.76
CA ILE A 473 -21.09 -11.35 23.59
C ILE A 473 -21.87 -10.35 22.74
N GLU A 474 -21.20 -9.78 21.74
CA GLU A 474 -21.78 -8.86 20.77
C GLU A 474 -22.75 -9.59 19.82
N PRO A 475 -23.83 -8.96 19.33
CA PRO A 475 -24.83 -9.64 18.51
C PRO A 475 -24.24 -10.08 17.17
N VAL A 476 -24.48 -11.33 16.80
CA VAL A 476 -24.23 -11.86 15.46
C VAL A 476 -25.29 -11.30 14.52
N TYR A 477 -24.89 -10.82 13.35
CA TYR A 477 -25.81 -10.33 12.34
C TYR A 477 -25.43 -10.85 10.96
N GLY A 478 -26.39 -10.86 10.06
CA GLY A 478 -26.20 -11.43 8.74
C GLY A 478 -27.45 -11.35 7.88
N SER A 479 -27.49 -12.19 6.85
CA SER A 479 -28.62 -12.26 5.93
C SER A 479 -29.03 -13.69 5.61
N LEU A 480 -30.33 -13.85 5.37
CA LEU A 480 -30.92 -15.02 4.75
C LEU A 480 -31.43 -14.62 3.38
N ALA A 481 -31.05 -15.36 2.33
CA ALA A 481 -31.54 -15.10 0.99
C ALA A 481 -31.95 -16.36 0.25
N THR A 482 -32.80 -16.18 -0.75
CA THR A 482 -33.13 -17.18 -1.75
C THR A 482 -33.08 -16.52 -3.10
N GLY A 483 -32.60 -17.24 -4.11
CA GLY A 483 -32.45 -16.65 -5.42
C GLY A 483 -32.30 -17.67 -6.53
N LEU A 484 -32.70 -17.25 -7.71
CA LEU A 484 -32.63 -18.04 -8.93
C LEU A 484 -31.60 -17.46 -9.90
N THR A 485 -30.97 -18.35 -10.66
CA THR A 485 -30.02 -18.01 -11.71
C THR A 485 -30.30 -18.89 -12.92
N PHE A 486 -30.39 -18.28 -14.10
CA PHE A 486 -30.62 -19.00 -15.35
C PHE A 486 -29.81 -18.38 -16.48
N PRO A 487 -28.92 -19.14 -17.14
CA PRO A 487 -28.23 -18.66 -18.31
C PRO A 487 -29.20 -18.59 -19.49
N ILE A 488 -29.17 -17.47 -20.19
CA ILE A 488 -29.99 -17.19 -21.38
C ILE A 488 -29.15 -17.48 -22.63
N ILE A 489 -27.92 -16.95 -22.68
CA ILE A 489 -26.96 -17.14 -23.76
C ILE A 489 -25.59 -17.43 -23.15
N GLN A 490 -24.90 -18.45 -23.64
CA GLN A 490 -23.51 -18.75 -23.31
C GLN A 490 -22.80 -19.16 -24.59
N THR A 491 -22.14 -18.21 -25.24
CA THR A 491 -21.29 -18.46 -26.41
C THR A 491 -19.83 -18.41 -25.98
N GLN A 492 -18.98 -19.26 -26.57
CA GLN A 492 -17.56 -19.24 -26.25
C GLN A 492 -16.96 -17.87 -26.63
N ASN A 493 -16.45 -17.16 -25.63
CA ASN A 493 -15.61 -15.97 -25.72
C ASN A 493 -16.23 -14.69 -26.34
N PHE A 494 -17.53 -14.69 -26.68
CA PHE A 494 -18.17 -13.52 -27.32
C PHE A 494 -19.30 -12.90 -26.50
N LEU A 495 -20.28 -13.69 -26.09
CA LEU A 495 -21.48 -13.21 -25.42
C LEU A 495 -21.98 -14.22 -24.40
N THR A 496 -22.09 -13.76 -23.16
CA THR A 496 -22.77 -14.45 -22.07
C THR A 496 -23.85 -13.53 -21.50
N ILE A 497 -25.05 -14.07 -21.34
CA ILE A 497 -26.18 -13.41 -20.68
C ILE A 497 -26.75 -14.40 -19.66
N ILE A 498 -26.69 -14.02 -18.39
CA ILE A 498 -27.23 -14.77 -17.26
C ILE A 498 -28.27 -13.89 -16.57
N GLY A 499 -29.50 -14.38 -16.50
CA GLY A 499 -30.56 -13.77 -15.72
C GLY A 499 -30.56 -14.28 -14.28
N PHE A 500 -30.95 -13.41 -13.36
CA PHE A 500 -31.07 -13.77 -11.96
C PHE A 500 -32.15 -12.97 -11.23
N GLY A 501 -32.58 -13.48 -10.09
CA GLY A 501 -33.45 -12.78 -9.15
C GLY A 501 -33.29 -13.32 -7.73
N ASP A 502 -33.18 -12.42 -6.76
CA ASP A 502 -32.90 -12.73 -5.35
C ASP A 502 -33.88 -11.98 -4.44
N LEU A 503 -34.20 -12.60 -3.31
CA LEU A 503 -34.93 -12.04 -2.17
C LEU A 503 -34.09 -12.27 -0.93
N SER A 504 -33.92 -11.25 -0.09
CA SER A 504 -33.12 -11.33 1.13
C SER A 504 -33.75 -10.55 2.28
N VAL A 505 -33.43 -10.97 3.49
CA VAL A 505 -33.71 -10.30 4.75
C VAL A 505 -32.45 -10.30 5.61
N ASN A 506 -32.29 -9.30 6.49
CA ASN A 506 -31.23 -9.35 7.49
C ASN A 506 -31.77 -10.00 8.78
N TYR A 507 -30.87 -10.54 9.59
CA TYR A 507 -31.20 -11.10 10.90
C TYR A 507 -30.19 -10.63 11.94
N VAL A 508 -30.63 -10.67 13.20
CA VAL A 508 -29.81 -10.46 14.38
C VAL A 508 -29.97 -11.65 15.32
N MET A 509 -28.87 -12.09 15.90
CA MET A 509 -28.76 -13.11 16.94
C MET A 509 -28.04 -12.48 18.13
N ASN A 510 -28.76 -12.28 19.24
CA ASN A 510 -28.19 -11.71 20.45
C ASN A 510 -28.46 -12.66 21.62
N SER A 511 -27.47 -13.47 22.01
CA SER A 511 -27.65 -14.43 23.10
C SER A 511 -27.92 -13.80 24.47
N ASN A 512 -27.65 -12.49 24.63
CA ASN A 512 -27.93 -11.75 25.86
C ASN A 512 -29.36 -11.20 25.90
N ASP A 513 -30.07 -11.17 24.77
CA ASP A 513 -31.48 -10.85 24.71
C ASP A 513 -32.30 -12.12 25.01
N ALA A 514 -32.77 -12.23 26.25
CA ALA A 514 -33.57 -13.36 26.70
C ALA A 514 -34.98 -13.41 26.07
N GLU A 515 -35.49 -12.28 25.58
CA GLU A 515 -36.82 -12.20 24.97
C GLU A 515 -36.77 -12.52 23.48
N ASN A 516 -35.78 -11.99 22.76
CA ASN A 516 -35.62 -12.18 21.32
C ASN A 516 -34.16 -12.55 20.95
N PRO A 517 -33.71 -13.76 21.30
CA PRO A 517 -32.33 -14.19 21.04
C PRO A 517 -32.01 -14.32 19.53
N PHE A 518 -33.04 -14.41 18.69
CA PHE A 518 -32.96 -14.33 17.24
C PHE A 518 -34.18 -13.61 16.69
N TYR A 519 -33.98 -12.66 15.79
CA TYR A 519 -35.06 -12.06 15.02
C TYR A 519 -34.62 -11.65 13.61
N ILE A 520 -35.57 -11.68 12.68
CA ILE A 520 -35.43 -11.08 11.35
C ILE A 520 -35.73 -9.59 11.48
N THR A 521 -34.87 -8.74 10.91
CA THR A 521 -35.06 -7.28 11.00
C THR A 521 -36.29 -6.84 10.18
N ASN A 522 -36.82 -5.67 10.48
CA ASN A 522 -37.99 -5.14 9.79
C ASN A 522 -37.64 -4.56 8.41
N GLY A 523 -37.19 -5.42 7.50
CA GLY A 523 -36.78 -5.04 6.15
C GLY A 523 -36.54 -6.23 5.24
N TYR A 524 -36.65 -6.00 3.93
CA TYR A 524 -36.29 -6.98 2.92
C TYR A 524 -35.71 -6.30 1.67
N GLY A 525 -34.96 -7.04 0.87
CA GLY A 525 -34.47 -6.61 -0.43
C GLY A 525 -34.91 -7.56 -1.54
N ILE A 526 -35.11 -7.03 -2.75
CA ILE A 526 -35.32 -7.82 -3.98
C ILE A 526 -34.39 -7.31 -5.07
N PHE A 527 -33.52 -8.17 -5.58
CA PHE A 527 -32.66 -7.87 -6.73
C PHE A 527 -33.12 -8.70 -7.93
N ALA A 528 -33.17 -8.12 -9.12
CA ALA A 528 -33.42 -8.86 -10.36
C ALA A 528 -32.63 -8.23 -11.49
N GLY A 529 -31.96 -9.04 -12.30
CA GLY A 529 -31.01 -8.47 -13.25
C GLY A 529 -30.48 -9.44 -14.30
N LEU A 530 -29.60 -8.87 -15.12
CA LEU A 530 -28.81 -9.56 -16.12
C LEU A 530 -27.32 -9.30 -15.84
N ARG A 531 -26.50 -10.32 -15.99
CA ARG A 531 -25.04 -10.18 -15.96
C ARG A 531 -24.38 -11.08 -17.01
N GLY A 532 -23.14 -10.79 -17.34
CA GLY A 532 -22.34 -11.63 -18.21
C GLY A 532 -21.25 -10.83 -18.87
N ASN A 533 -20.88 -11.22 -20.09
CA ASN A 533 -19.85 -10.54 -20.85
C ASN A 533 -20.32 -10.32 -22.29
N ILE A 534 -19.91 -9.20 -22.88
CA ILE A 534 -20.04 -8.89 -24.30
C ILE A 534 -18.68 -8.43 -24.81
N LEU A 535 -18.10 -9.20 -25.73
CA LEU A 535 -16.71 -9.02 -26.17
C LEU A 535 -15.77 -8.97 -24.94
N PHE A 536 -15.10 -7.85 -24.76
CA PHE A 536 -14.16 -7.55 -23.68
C PHE A 536 -14.80 -6.84 -22.48
N ILE A 537 -16.13 -6.67 -22.47
CA ILE A 537 -16.86 -5.94 -21.43
C ILE A 537 -17.63 -6.94 -20.56
N ASN A 538 -17.28 -7.07 -19.30
CA ASN A 538 -18.12 -7.69 -18.28
C ASN A 538 -19.18 -6.68 -17.85
N TYR A 539 -20.44 -7.08 -17.76
CA TYR A 539 -21.53 -6.19 -17.39
C TYR A 539 -22.46 -6.82 -16.36
N ARG A 540 -23.12 -5.95 -15.60
CA ARG A 540 -24.17 -6.29 -14.65
C ARG A 540 -25.19 -5.16 -14.65
N ALA A 541 -26.47 -5.50 -14.79
CA ALA A 541 -27.57 -4.57 -14.77
C ALA A 541 -28.67 -5.13 -13.88
N GLU A 542 -29.05 -4.38 -12.85
CA GLU A 542 -29.92 -4.85 -11.78
C GLU A 542 -30.99 -3.82 -11.49
N TYR A 543 -32.22 -4.29 -11.36
CA TYR A 543 -33.25 -3.59 -10.63
C TYR A 543 -33.20 -4.03 -9.17
N ARG A 544 -33.13 -3.07 -8.26
CA ARG A 544 -33.03 -3.30 -6.82
C ARG A 544 -34.21 -2.66 -6.13
N MET A 545 -34.86 -3.38 -5.23
CA MET A 545 -35.84 -2.83 -4.29
C MET A 545 -35.37 -3.13 -2.87
N LEU A 546 -35.40 -2.13 -2.01
CA LEU A 546 -34.90 -2.18 -0.63
C LEU A 546 -35.98 -1.57 0.27
N ALA A 547 -36.48 -2.34 1.23
CA ALA A 547 -37.56 -1.94 2.11
C ALA A 547 -37.12 -1.94 3.58
N GLY A 548 -37.57 -0.93 4.33
CA GLY A 548 -37.32 -0.78 5.76
C GLY A 548 -35.84 -0.77 6.13
N GLU A 549 -35.50 -1.57 7.14
CA GLU A 549 -34.16 -1.64 7.76
C GLU A 549 -33.17 -2.54 6.99
N TYR A 550 -33.52 -3.00 5.79
CA TYR A 550 -32.66 -3.91 5.03
C TYR A 550 -31.41 -3.22 4.48
N ILE A 551 -30.25 -3.77 4.84
CA ILE A 551 -28.93 -3.40 4.35
C ILE A 551 -28.48 -4.45 3.32
N PRO A 552 -28.34 -4.06 2.03
CA PRO A 552 -27.74 -4.93 1.03
C PRO A 552 -26.22 -4.98 1.19
N GLN A 553 -25.60 -6.06 0.72
CA GLN A 553 -24.15 -6.18 0.57
C GLN A 553 -23.38 -5.83 1.86
N ILE A 554 -23.89 -6.26 3.02
CA ILE A 554 -23.24 -6.05 4.33
C ILE A 554 -21.75 -6.43 4.25
N PHE A 555 -21.46 -7.57 3.63
CA PHE A 555 -20.10 -8.09 3.49
C PHE A 555 -19.52 -7.68 2.12
N SER A 556 -18.94 -6.48 2.09
CA SER A 556 -18.24 -5.89 0.94
C SER A 556 -16.73 -5.76 1.18
N ILE A 557 -15.99 -5.27 0.17
CA ILE A 557 -14.53 -5.03 0.26
C ILE A 557 -14.13 -4.12 1.44
N ASP A 558 -15.02 -3.21 1.84
CA ASP A 558 -14.81 -2.26 2.93
C ASP A 558 -15.52 -2.66 4.23
N TYR A 559 -15.99 -3.91 4.33
CA TYR A 559 -16.71 -4.41 5.50
C TYR A 559 -15.98 -4.15 6.80
N TYR A 560 -14.69 -4.50 6.88
CA TYR A 560 -13.90 -4.33 8.10
C TYR A 560 -13.76 -2.87 8.56
N LYS A 561 -13.81 -1.91 7.62
CA LYS A 561 -13.85 -0.47 7.92
C LYS A 561 -15.17 -0.06 8.57
N LYS A 562 -16.28 -0.65 8.13
CA LYS A 562 -17.66 -0.37 8.57
C LYS A 562 -18.14 -1.28 9.71
N ARG A 563 -17.36 -2.30 10.08
CA ARG A 563 -17.77 -3.38 11.00
C ARG A 563 -18.30 -2.86 12.32
N SER A 564 -17.63 -1.85 12.90
CA SER A 564 -18.07 -1.20 14.15
C SER A 564 -19.38 -0.44 13.97
N ASP A 565 -19.58 0.22 12.83
CA ASP A 565 -20.82 0.94 12.53
C ASP A 565 -21.99 -0.03 12.37
N TYR A 566 -21.75 -1.20 11.74
CA TYR A 566 -22.75 -2.26 11.62
C TYR A 566 -23.13 -2.85 12.96
N VAL A 567 -22.16 -3.10 13.88
CA VAL A 567 -22.50 -3.56 15.24
C VAL A 567 -23.42 -2.57 15.92
N SER A 568 -23.06 -1.28 15.90
CA SER A 568 -23.88 -0.21 16.47
C SER A 568 -25.29 -0.22 15.85
N TYR A 569 -25.39 -0.24 14.53
CA TYR A 569 -26.67 -0.26 13.81
C TYR A 569 -27.56 -1.45 14.17
N PHE A 570 -27.05 -2.68 14.10
CA PHE A 570 -27.85 -3.88 14.40
C PHE A 570 -28.19 -4.01 15.89
N THR A 571 -27.45 -3.35 16.78
CA THR A 571 -27.74 -3.35 18.22
C THR A 571 -28.76 -2.29 18.61
N THR A 572 -28.72 -1.10 18.03
CA THR A 572 -29.53 0.05 18.49
C THR A 572 -30.64 0.47 17.55
N ASN A 573 -30.57 0.10 16.27
CA ASN A 573 -31.39 0.69 15.20
C ASN A 573 -32.22 -0.32 14.41
N THR A 574 -32.32 -1.58 14.87
CA THR A 574 -33.15 -2.59 14.20
C THR A 574 -34.23 -3.15 15.11
N ASN A 575 -35.36 -3.52 14.51
CA ASN A 575 -36.53 -4.05 15.19
C ASN A 575 -36.95 -5.41 14.57
N PRO A 576 -37.59 -6.30 15.34
CA PRO A 576 -38.21 -7.50 14.78
C PRO A 576 -39.22 -7.18 13.68
N LEU A 577 -39.25 -8.01 12.63
CA LEU A 577 -40.19 -7.90 11.52
C LEU A 577 -41.64 -7.93 12.01
N ASP A 578 -42.40 -6.87 11.70
CA ASP A 578 -43.83 -6.76 11.99
C ASP A 578 -44.66 -7.10 10.75
N PHE A 579 -45.20 -8.32 10.71
CA PHE A 579 -46.06 -8.78 9.61
C PHE A 579 -47.32 -7.94 9.42
N SER A 580 -47.82 -7.25 10.46
CA SER A 580 -49.00 -6.40 10.36
C SER A 580 -48.72 -5.11 9.58
N ALA A 581 -47.45 -4.67 9.54
CA ALA A 581 -46.98 -3.49 8.83
C ALA A 581 -46.38 -3.81 7.44
N LEU A 582 -46.49 -5.04 6.95
CA LEU A 582 -45.88 -5.46 5.68
C LEU A 582 -46.34 -4.61 4.48
N SER A 583 -47.60 -4.17 4.46
CA SER A 583 -48.12 -3.27 3.42
C SER A 583 -47.42 -1.90 3.44
N SER A 584 -47.18 -1.36 4.64
CA SER A 584 -46.44 -0.11 4.83
C SER A 584 -44.98 -0.27 4.39
N LEU A 585 -44.35 -1.40 4.75
CA LEU A 585 -42.99 -1.73 4.37
C LEU A 585 -42.80 -1.77 2.85
N ILE A 586 -43.69 -2.45 2.12
CA ILE A 586 -43.69 -2.47 0.65
C ILE A 586 -43.86 -1.06 0.08
N SER A 587 -44.82 -0.30 0.62
CA SER A 587 -45.17 1.03 0.12
C SER A 587 -44.10 2.10 0.37
N GLY A 588 -43.22 1.87 1.35
CA GLY A 588 -42.08 2.72 1.70
C GLY A 588 -40.75 2.29 1.08
N ALA A 589 -40.74 1.21 0.27
CA ALA A 589 -39.53 0.70 -0.34
C ALA A 589 -38.91 1.71 -1.31
N LYS A 590 -37.57 1.80 -1.29
CA LYS A 590 -36.80 2.47 -2.34
C LYS A 590 -36.50 1.46 -3.44
N SER A 591 -36.58 1.87 -4.69
CA SER A 591 -36.23 1.02 -5.82
C SER A 591 -35.40 1.76 -6.85
N GLY A 592 -34.55 1.05 -7.57
CA GLY A 592 -33.52 1.68 -8.37
C GLY A 592 -32.84 0.76 -9.36
N LEU A 593 -32.00 1.38 -10.18
CA LEU A 593 -31.12 0.67 -11.10
C LEU A 593 -29.70 0.68 -10.54
N PHE A 594 -29.03 -0.46 -10.68
CA PHE A 594 -27.58 -0.59 -10.50
C PHE A 594 -26.99 -1.15 -11.79
N LEU A 595 -26.05 -0.43 -12.37
CA LEU A 595 -25.33 -0.81 -13.57
C LEU A 595 -23.85 -0.90 -13.24
N GLU A 596 -23.17 -1.93 -13.72
CA GLU A 596 -21.73 -2.08 -13.63
C GLU A 596 -21.19 -2.59 -14.96
N ALA A 597 -20.05 -2.06 -15.36
CA ALA A 597 -19.28 -2.53 -16.51
C ALA A 597 -17.80 -2.56 -16.14
N GLN A 598 -17.09 -3.59 -16.58
CA GLN A 598 -15.63 -3.72 -16.47
C GLN A 598 -15.09 -4.13 -17.83
N PHE A 599 -13.90 -3.68 -18.21
CA PHE A 599 -13.32 -4.00 -19.50
C PHE A 599 -11.81 -4.20 -19.44
N ASP A 600 -11.33 -5.15 -20.26
CA ASP A 600 -9.91 -5.41 -20.49
C ASP A 600 -9.60 -5.28 -22.00
N LEU A 601 -8.76 -4.33 -22.38
CA LEU A 601 -8.36 -4.12 -23.78
C LEU A 601 -6.88 -4.39 -23.98
N PHE A 602 -6.54 -4.87 -25.18
CA PHE A 602 -5.17 -5.11 -25.62
C PHE A 602 -4.36 -5.96 -24.63
N ASP A 603 -4.89 -7.13 -24.26
CA ASP A 603 -4.27 -8.04 -23.28
C ASP A 603 -4.03 -7.36 -21.92
N LYS A 604 -5.06 -6.71 -21.38
CA LYS A 604 -5.07 -5.98 -20.09
C LYS A 604 -4.16 -4.75 -20.02
N LYS A 605 -3.67 -4.28 -21.16
CA LYS A 605 -2.90 -3.02 -21.23
C LYS A 605 -3.74 -1.78 -20.95
N ILE A 606 -5.06 -1.87 -21.17
CA ILE A 606 -6.03 -0.94 -20.61
C ILE A 606 -7.05 -1.76 -19.85
N THR A 607 -7.19 -1.49 -18.56
CA THR A 607 -8.28 -2.04 -17.76
C THR A 607 -9.14 -0.91 -17.26
N GLY A 608 -10.42 -1.15 -17.05
CA GLY A 608 -11.28 -0.13 -16.47
C GLY A 608 -12.60 -0.67 -15.99
N TYR A 609 -13.27 0.13 -15.18
CA TYR A 609 -14.56 -0.20 -14.60
C TYR A 609 -15.41 1.06 -14.43
N ALA A 610 -16.73 0.88 -14.42
CA ALA A 610 -17.68 1.89 -14.03
C ALA A 610 -18.88 1.22 -13.38
N SER A 611 -19.36 1.78 -12.27
CA SER A 611 -20.60 1.39 -11.63
C SER A 611 -21.45 2.61 -11.34
N TRP A 612 -22.74 2.53 -11.61
CA TRP A 612 -23.69 3.57 -11.32
C TRP A 612 -24.90 2.98 -10.60
N ALA A 613 -25.35 3.63 -9.54
CA ALA A 613 -26.61 3.29 -8.89
C ALA A 613 -27.49 4.53 -8.80
N HIS A 614 -28.80 4.33 -8.91
CA HIS A 614 -29.78 5.39 -8.68
C HIS A 614 -31.04 4.80 -8.07
N TYR A 615 -31.49 5.36 -6.94
CA TYR A 615 -32.67 4.88 -6.21
C TYR A 615 -33.73 5.98 -6.08
N PHE A 616 -34.99 5.58 -6.20
CA PHE A 616 -36.19 6.40 -6.05
C PHE A 616 -37.09 5.83 -4.95
N TYR A 617 -37.80 6.68 -4.19
CA TYR A 617 -38.87 6.25 -3.29
C TYR A 617 -40.19 6.05 -4.06
N GLN A 618 -40.98 5.04 -3.70
CA GLN A 618 -42.23 4.75 -4.41
C GLN A 618 -43.34 5.81 -4.24
N GLN A 619 -43.30 6.67 -3.22
CA GLN A 619 -44.42 7.57 -2.88
C GLN A 619 -44.09 9.05 -2.68
N THR A 620 -42.83 9.47 -2.70
CA THR A 620 -42.49 10.89 -2.55
C THR A 620 -42.14 11.51 -3.89
N THR A 621 -42.79 12.62 -4.24
CA THR A 621 -42.38 13.50 -5.35
C THR A 621 -41.03 14.21 -5.09
N SER A 622 -40.43 14.02 -3.91
CA SER A 622 -39.10 14.54 -3.58
C SER A 622 -38.01 13.66 -4.18
N THR A 623 -37.32 14.20 -5.17
CA THR A 623 -36.06 13.71 -5.75
C THR A 623 -34.91 13.95 -4.78
N LEU A 624 -34.78 13.16 -3.73
CA LEU A 624 -33.47 12.98 -3.09
C LEU A 624 -32.84 11.76 -3.76
N ALA A 625 -32.09 12.03 -4.83
CA ALA A 625 -31.40 11.01 -5.60
C ALA A 625 -30.14 10.59 -4.82
N ASN A 626 -30.21 9.48 -4.09
CA ASN A 626 -29.02 8.78 -3.64
C ASN A 626 -28.40 8.06 -4.84
N ASP A 627 -27.90 8.81 -5.80
CA ASP A 627 -27.22 8.27 -6.96
C ASP A 627 -25.72 8.44 -6.84
N PHE A 628 -24.97 7.45 -7.31
CA PHE A 628 -23.52 7.51 -7.27
C PHE A 628 -22.95 6.88 -8.54
N LEU A 629 -21.89 7.49 -9.05
CA LEU A 629 -21.05 6.95 -10.10
C LEU A 629 -19.67 6.67 -9.50
N THR A 630 -19.18 5.46 -9.69
CA THR A 630 -17.77 5.12 -9.50
C THR A 630 -17.20 4.73 -10.85
N ALA A 631 -16.01 5.19 -11.19
CA ALA A 631 -15.33 4.77 -12.41
C ALA A 631 -13.83 4.75 -12.21
N GLY A 632 -13.14 3.86 -12.91
CA GLY A 632 -11.69 3.87 -12.96
C GLY A 632 -11.14 3.31 -14.26
N VAL A 633 -9.92 3.72 -14.59
CA VAL A 633 -9.17 3.23 -15.76
C VAL A 633 -7.69 3.17 -15.41
N THR A 634 -7.04 2.09 -15.80
CA THR A 634 -5.60 1.89 -15.68
C THR A 634 -5.00 1.64 -17.06
N LEU A 635 -3.88 2.30 -17.33
CA LEU A 635 -3.06 2.16 -18.53
C LEU A 635 -1.72 1.58 -18.11
N SER A 636 -1.31 0.48 -18.74
CA SER A 636 -0.01 -0.15 -18.53
C SER A 636 1.09 0.56 -19.31
N ASP A 637 2.31 0.55 -18.75
CA ASP A 637 3.53 1.00 -19.40
C ASP A 637 3.93 0.15 -20.61
N GLU A 638 3.36 -1.05 -20.80
CA GLU A 638 3.50 -1.79 -22.06
C GLU A 638 2.74 -1.16 -23.23
N LEU A 639 1.72 -0.34 -22.95
CA LEU A 639 0.94 0.34 -23.98
C LEU A 639 1.59 1.66 -24.39
N LEU A 640 2.05 2.41 -23.39
CA LEU A 640 2.65 3.73 -23.56
C LEU A 640 3.97 3.84 -22.79
N PRO A 641 5.00 3.05 -23.12
CA PRO A 641 6.26 3.11 -22.40
C PRO A 641 6.86 4.52 -22.46
N PRO A 642 7.49 5.02 -21.38
CA PRO A 642 7.70 4.37 -20.08
C PRO A 642 6.59 4.65 -19.04
N PHE A 643 5.41 5.09 -19.46
CA PHE A 643 4.38 5.60 -18.56
C PHE A 643 3.26 4.60 -18.33
N GLU A 644 2.89 4.42 -17.07
CA GLU A 644 1.61 3.84 -16.68
C GLU A 644 0.79 4.86 -15.89
N GLY A 645 -0.51 4.62 -15.78
CA GLY A 645 -1.32 5.48 -14.93
C GLY A 645 -2.70 4.95 -14.65
N THR A 646 -3.22 5.34 -13.50
CA THR A 646 -4.55 4.98 -13.02
C THR A 646 -5.32 6.27 -12.71
N LEU A 647 -6.57 6.32 -13.12
CA LEU A 647 -7.53 7.33 -12.71
C LEU A 647 -8.72 6.60 -12.07
N GLU A 648 -9.12 7.01 -10.88
CA GLU A 648 -10.30 6.55 -10.17
C GLU A 648 -11.15 7.76 -9.77
N LEU A 649 -12.48 7.61 -9.83
CA LEU A 649 -13.46 8.66 -9.60
C LEU A 649 -14.63 8.10 -8.79
N VAL A 650 -15.12 8.88 -7.83
CA VAL A 650 -16.39 8.64 -7.13
C VAL A 650 -17.17 9.95 -7.11
N LYS A 651 -18.34 9.96 -7.75
CA LYS A 651 -19.26 11.10 -7.79
C LYS A 651 -20.60 10.70 -7.18
N PRO A 652 -20.92 11.12 -5.94
CA PRO A 652 -22.30 11.12 -5.46
C PRO A 652 -23.10 12.17 -6.22
N ASP A 653 -24.43 12.06 -6.25
CA ASP A 653 -25.32 13.04 -6.89
C ASP A 653 -24.96 13.25 -8.38
N PHE A 654 -24.73 12.15 -9.12
CA PHE A 654 -24.15 12.19 -10.47
C PHE A 654 -25.11 12.80 -11.50
N LEU A 655 -26.40 12.45 -11.44
CA LEU A 655 -27.43 12.91 -12.37
C LEU A 655 -28.33 14.00 -11.79
N VAL A 656 -27.98 14.58 -10.64
CA VAL A 656 -28.77 15.65 -10.01
C VAL A 656 -28.65 16.93 -10.84
N GLU A 657 -29.79 17.40 -11.36
CA GLU A 657 -29.86 18.60 -12.18
C GLU A 657 -29.44 19.84 -11.37
N GLY A 658 -28.54 20.65 -11.92
CA GLY A 658 -28.05 21.88 -11.29
C GLY A 658 -26.83 21.72 -10.36
N VAL A 659 -26.38 20.49 -10.08
CA VAL A 659 -25.13 20.23 -9.33
C VAL A 659 -23.94 20.21 -10.30
N ASN A 660 -22.85 20.89 -9.94
CA ASN A 660 -21.64 20.87 -10.77
C ASN A 660 -21.00 19.48 -10.69
N PHE A 661 -20.56 18.91 -11.82
CA PHE A 661 -19.93 17.58 -11.83
C PHE A 661 -18.69 17.48 -10.92
N PHE A 662 -17.94 18.57 -10.74
CA PHE A 662 -16.76 18.61 -9.88
C PHE A 662 -17.09 18.81 -8.40
N GLU A 663 -18.34 19.14 -8.06
CA GLU A 663 -18.79 19.25 -6.68
C GLU A 663 -18.96 17.86 -6.06
N ASN A 664 -18.42 17.66 -4.87
CA ASN A 664 -18.39 16.38 -4.15
C ASN A 664 -17.69 15.23 -4.91
N LEU A 665 -16.86 15.54 -5.91
CA LEU A 665 -16.11 14.55 -6.69
C LEU A 665 -14.88 14.08 -5.92
N SER A 666 -14.84 12.81 -5.52
CA SER A 666 -13.60 12.17 -5.10
C SER A 666 -12.85 11.66 -6.34
N MET A 667 -11.54 11.84 -6.35
CA MET A 667 -10.69 11.48 -7.48
C MET A 667 -9.36 10.96 -6.97
N LYS A 668 -8.78 9.97 -7.63
CA LYS A 668 -7.41 9.52 -7.41
C LYS A 668 -6.74 9.32 -8.76
N ILE A 669 -5.59 9.95 -8.93
CA ILE A 669 -4.72 9.81 -10.10
C ILE A 669 -3.42 9.21 -9.60
N ILE A 670 -2.92 8.19 -10.27
CA ILE A 670 -1.59 7.63 -10.09
C ILE A 670 -0.90 7.66 -11.45
N LEU A 671 0.32 8.17 -11.51
CA LEU A 671 1.15 8.17 -12.72
C LEU A 671 2.46 7.47 -12.39
N GLY A 672 2.72 6.36 -13.05
CA GLY A 672 3.96 5.60 -12.96
C GLY A 672 4.91 5.94 -14.11
N TYR A 673 6.20 5.99 -13.82
CA TYR A 673 7.28 6.13 -14.79
C TYR A 673 8.31 5.03 -14.56
N THR A 674 8.52 4.19 -15.58
CA THR A 674 9.52 3.13 -15.59
C THR A 674 10.88 3.75 -15.89
N VAL A 675 11.74 3.82 -14.87
CA VAL A 675 13.10 4.37 -14.99
C VAL A 675 14.02 3.35 -15.63
N SER A 676 13.89 2.09 -15.24
CA SER A 676 14.57 0.93 -15.81
C SER A 676 13.70 -0.30 -15.61
N GLU A 677 14.08 -1.41 -16.24
CA GLU A 677 13.51 -2.73 -15.92
C GLU A 677 13.58 -2.95 -14.40
N GLY A 678 12.44 -3.35 -13.81
CA GLY A 678 12.31 -3.52 -12.38
C GLY A 678 12.35 -2.24 -11.52
N PHE A 679 12.32 -1.03 -12.08
CA PHE A 679 12.30 0.20 -11.26
C PHE A 679 11.28 1.21 -11.78
N LYS A 680 10.26 1.48 -10.96
CA LYS A 680 9.17 2.41 -11.27
C LYS A 680 9.04 3.49 -10.20
N ILE A 681 8.77 4.72 -10.62
CA ILE A 681 8.41 5.83 -9.73
C ILE A 681 6.95 6.18 -9.99
N TYR A 682 6.17 6.28 -8.92
CA TYR A 682 4.78 6.67 -8.94
C TYR A 682 4.60 8.04 -8.32
N VAL A 683 3.77 8.87 -8.93
CA VAL A 683 3.24 10.08 -8.34
C VAL A 683 1.73 9.91 -8.25
N SER A 684 1.15 10.15 -7.09
CA SER A 684 -0.30 10.14 -6.92
C SER A 684 -0.84 11.49 -6.46
N TYR A 685 -2.06 11.76 -6.87
CA TYR A 685 -2.87 12.90 -6.47
C TYR A 685 -4.25 12.37 -6.10
N SER A 686 -4.81 12.76 -4.96
CA SER A 686 -6.17 12.37 -4.58
C SER A 686 -6.94 13.54 -4.01
N ILE A 687 -8.24 13.58 -4.33
CA ILE A 687 -9.26 14.42 -3.69
C ILE A 687 -10.23 13.45 -3.02
N PHE A 688 -10.50 13.66 -1.74
CA PHE A 688 -11.43 12.81 -0.98
C PHE A 688 -12.11 13.64 0.12
N TYR A 689 -13.15 13.09 0.74
CA TYR A 689 -13.93 13.82 1.73
C TYR A 689 -13.89 13.11 3.09
N ILE A 690 -13.66 13.87 4.17
CA ILE A 690 -13.69 13.37 5.54
C ILE A 690 -14.86 14.03 6.28
N PRO A 691 -15.69 13.28 7.02
CA PRO A 691 -16.73 13.86 7.85
C PRO A 691 -16.13 14.68 9.00
N ASP A 692 -16.67 15.87 9.25
CA ASP A 692 -16.39 16.67 10.42
C ASP A 692 -17.23 16.21 11.62
N ILE A 693 -16.98 16.81 12.79
CA ILE A 693 -17.69 16.51 14.05
C ILE A 693 -19.21 16.80 14.00
N SER A 694 -19.68 17.54 12.98
CA SER A 694 -21.10 17.84 12.76
C SER A 694 -21.71 16.95 11.67
N GLY A 695 -20.94 16.02 11.10
CA GLY A 695 -21.35 15.13 10.01
C GLY A 695 -21.27 15.75 8.61
N ASN A 696 -20.72 16.97 8.46
CA ASN A 696 -20.49 17.57 7.14
C ASN A 696 -19.18 17.06 6.54
N TYR A 697 -19.15 16.87 5.22
CA TYR A 697 -17.98 16.34 4.53
C TYR A 697 -17.03 17.48 4.10
N LEU A 698 -15.80 17.47 4.62
CA LEU A 698 -14.75 18.41 4.25
C LEU A 698 -13.86 17.80 3.16
N GLN A 699 -13.68 18.52 2.06
CA GLN A 699 -12.76 18.13 1.00
C GLN A 699 -11.30 18.17 1.50
N GLN A 700 -10.57 17.12 1.19
CA GLN A 700 -9.14 16.97 1.43
C GLN A 700 -8.43 16.63 0.13
N THR A 701 -7.15 16.97 0.09
CA THR A 701 -6.28 16.69 -1.05
C THR A 701 -5.01 16.02 -0.54
N SER A 702 -4.57 14.93 -1.17
CA SER A 702 -3.29 14.29 -0.88
C SER A 702 -2.43 14.18 -2.13
N TYR A 703 -1.13 14.31 -1.94
CA TYR A 703 -0.10 14.03 -2.94
C TYR A 703 0.84 12.99 -2.37
N SER A 704 1.22 11.99 -3.16
CA SER A 704 2.25 11.02 -2.75
C SER A 704 3.23 10.76 -3.88
N VAL A 705 4.45 10.37 -3.51
CA VAL A 705 5.43 9.82 -4.43
C VAL A 705 5.87 8.48 -3.84
N MET A 706 5.84 7.43 -4.65
CA MET A 706 6.19 6.07 -4.24
C MET A 706 7.20 5.49 -5.23
N THR A 707 8.09 4.61 -4.78
CA THR A 707 9.01 3.89 -5.66
C THR A 707 8.74 2.41 -5.52
N GLN A 708 8.63 1.71 -6.64
CA GLN A 708 8.54 0.26 -6.69
C GLN A 708 9.82 -0.28 -7.31
N VAL A 709 10.38 -1.31 -6.66
CA VAL A 709 11.51 -2.06 -7.18
C VAL A 709 11.06 -3.50 -7.35
N SER A 710 11.03 -3.96 -8.59
CA SER A 710 10.83 -5.35 -8.97
C SER A 710 12.19 -5.94 -9.31
N PHE A 711 12.43 -7.18 -8.89
CA PHE A 711 13.58 -7.94 -9.38
C PHE A 711 13.03 -8.92 -10.42
N PHE A 712 13.65 -8.93 -11.60
CA PHE A 712 13.24 -9.60 -12.85
C PHE A 712 12.35 -8.72 -13.75
#